data_AF-A0A2U1BA88-F1
#
_entry.id   AF-A0A2U1BA88-F1
#
_cell.length_a   1.000
_cell.length_b   1.000
_cell.length_c   1.000
_cell.angle_alpha   90.00
_cell.angle_beta   90.00
_cell.angle_gamma   90.00
#
_symmetry.space_group_name_H-M   'P 1'
#
loop_
_entity.id
_entity.type
_entity.pdbx_description
1 polymer ?
#
loop_
_entity_poly.entity_id
_entity_poly.type
_entity_poly.pdbx_seq_one_letter_code
_entity_poly.pdbx_strand_id
1 'polypeptide(L)'
;MNVFSLTTAAACIAAGACAAGEMLVDFDRYDCSRIIPVDFTAPYWVTPQPVETGKIKVEKRKVGENTVIDVTVADPFLDNPGIALLPPKERKYWDISAYEELHADIENLDRNQQLMLSVRVNNPRVNDRQTANNSGFALNPGERGTLKLYYPQADEFSPVKVDWMLATPPGVPGPKNVDGRRVEAITLWGHSVKIYSRNRAWRYRIHSVRLVKPKRPYPAAVGSPETFFPFVDRYGQYRHDDWPDKIHEDADFKKALDKETAGRKGRIAGWNRFGGWANGPKLEAKGYFYPAKYEGKWYLVDPEGCLFFSHGVCTIRYDIRAERKAQNWFPPELAASGPNHNFSRDNLRRKFGPELEKVYPGFVTRRLEEWGLNTIGNWADLEFMRGGGTPYAMELPYPKCPRTAGVKGLEGGIFDVFSTEFAASMRSAAARPEFAFARKDPMLIGIFITNEIYWGNDRTAAARSAFASPATQPAKREFIKELKRKYISIDVLNDKWGSNYADWQEILDTVALPDAERSFEDFLSFNKRIFEVFYSTCRDVVKEFSPNAIYFGSRIHLTNMPELFEAASRYADVVSTNTYTWSFDGLRKEGLPEDKPILISEFHVGVLDRGMFNADLRPAGVTQQDRAQAYLRLLQGALLHPQIVGTHYFCYRDSPVTGRWDGENFAIGMVDVTDTPYWELTAMMRKIGANMIQYRLKGEFKCDWE
;
A
#
# COMPACT_ATOMS: atom_id res chain seq x y z
N MET A 1 -6.95 54.00 0.74
CA MET A 1 -5.73 53.85 -0.08
C MET A 1 -5.14 52.49 0.28
N ASN A 2 -5.68 51.37 -0.21
CA ASN A 2 -5.46 50.76 -1.53
C ASN A 2 -4.00 50.83 -1.99
N VAL A 3 -3.29 49.70 -1.91
CA VAL A 3 -2.83 48.84 -3.00
C VAL A 3 -1.73 47.95 -2.43
N PHE A 4 -1.98 46.64 -2.28
CA PHE A 4 -1.03 45.52 -2.46
C PHE A 4 -1.76 44.21 -2.10
N SER A 5 -2.65 43.82 -3.01
CA SER A 5 -3.20 42.47 -3.12
C SER A 5 -2.71 41.94 -4.45
N LEU A 6 -1.65 41.12 -4.43
CA LEU A 6 -1.18 40.36 -5.58
C LEU A 6 -1.39 38.87 -5.26
N THR A 7 -2.48 38.36 -5.80
CA THR A 7 -2.84 36.96 -5.95
C THR A 7 -1.83 36.25 -6.86
N THR A 8 -1.09 35.28 -6.32
CA THR A 8 -0.15 34.40 -7.06
C THR A 8 -0.61 32.93 -7.09
N ALA A 9 -1.91 32.68 -7.12
CA ALA A 9 -2.49 31.34 -7.27
C ALA A 9 -3.61 31.36 -8.32
N ALA A 10 -3.26 31.49 -9.61
CA ALA A 10 -4.14 31.20 -10.77
C ALA A 10 -3.45 31.29 -12.15
N ALA A 11 -2.12 31.26 -12.26
CA ALA A 11 -1.42 31.55 -13.53
C ALA A 11 -0.39 30.49 -13.99
N CYS A 12 -0.67 29.20 -13.76
CA CYS A 12 0.07 28.10 -14.42
C CYS A 12 -0.86 27.13 -15.19
N ILE A 13 -2.07 27.56 -15.53
CA ILE A 13 -2.97 26.79 -16.38
C ILE A 13 -3.37 27.72 -17.53
N ALA A 14 -2.82 27.44 -18.72
CA ALA A 14 -3.03 28.07 -20.03
C ALA A 14 -1.85 28.90 -20.58
N ALA A 15 -0.78 28.22 -20.97
CA ALA A 15 0.00 28.48 -22.21
C ALA A 15 1.10 27.41 -22.31
N GLY A 16 1.37 26.92 -23.51
CA GLY A 16 2.23 25.77 -23.77
C GLY A 16 3.63 25.90 -23.18
N ALA A 17 3.97 24.96 -22.30
CA ALA A 17 5.34 24.53 -22.06
C ALA A 17 5.31 23.01 -21.91
N CYS A 18 5.16 22.30 -23.04
CA CYS A 18 5.69 20.95 -23.15
C CYS A 18 7.17 21.07 -22.76
N ALA A 19 7.56 20.53 -21.59
CA ALA A 19 8.98 20.40 -21.28
C ALA A 19 9.64 19.71 -22.48
N ALA A 20 10.70 20.33 -23.01
CA ALA A 20 11.39 19.94 -24.24
C ALA A 20 11.88 18.47 -24.18
N GLY A 21 11.04 17.57 -24.67
CA GLY A 21 11.29 16.14 -24.75
C GLY A 21 11.06 15.64 -26.17
N GLU A 22 11.69 14.54 -26.52
CA GLU A 22 11.53 13.91 -27.83
C GLU A 22 10.18 13.19 -27.90
N MET A 23 9.35 13.53 -28.90
CA MET A 23 8.06 12.86 -29.07
C MET A 23 8.30 11.40 -29.45
N LEU A 24 7.87 10.47 -28.58
CA LEU A 24 8.01 9.04 -28.82
C LEU A 24 6.92 8.54 -29.76
N VAL A 25 5.70 9.08 -29.59
CA VAL A 25 4.53 8.71 -30.37
C VAL A 25 3.94 9.96 -31.01
N ASP A 26 4.19 10.13 -32.31
CA ASP A 26 3.50 11.13 -33.13
C ASP A 26 2.11 10.59 -33.51
N PHE A 27 1.08 11.00 -32.77
CA PHE A 27 -0.27 10.51 -33.01
C PHE A 27 -0.83 10.87 -34.39
N ASP A 28 -0.33 11.91 -35.08
CA ASP A 28 -0.76 12.21 -36.45
C ASP A 28 -0.40 11.07 -37.40
N ARG A 29 0.80 10.50 -37.25
CA ARG A 29 1.36 9.46 -38.12
C ARG A 29 1.22 8.04 -37.56
N TYR A 30 1.00 7.90 -36.26
CA TYR A 30 0.93 6.60 -35.61
C TYR A 30 -0.30 5.80 -36.04
N ASP A 31 -0.07 4.55 -36.45
CA ASP A 31 -1.12 3.61 -36.84
C ASP A 31 -1.89 3.17 -35.59
N CYS A 32 -3.11 3.67 -35.42
CA CYS A 32 -3.94 3.39 -34.24
C CYS A 32 -4.32 1.90 -34.10
N SER A 33 -4.20 1.08 -35.16
CA SER A 33 -4.36 -0.39 -35.03
C SER A 33 -3.26 -1.04 -34.18
N ARG A 34 -2.18 -0.29 -33.87
CA ARG A 34 -1.11 -0.68 -32.94
C ARG A 34 -1.43 -0.37 -31.48
N ILE A 35 -2.58 0.26 -31.20
CA ILE A 35 -3.11 0.40 -29.84
C ILE A 35 -4.09 -0.74 -29.60
N ILE A 36 -3.72 -1.69 -28.76
CA ILE A 36 -4.54 -2.88 -28.51
C ILE A 36 -5.13 -2.85 -27.09
N PRO A 37 -6.39 -3.28 -26.89
CA PRO A 37 -6.92 -3.55 -25.57
C PRO A 37 -6.16 -4.68 -24.89
N VAL A 38 -5.91 -4.53 -23.60
CA VAL A 38 -5.21 -5.54 -22.79
C VAL A 38 -5.85 -5.71 -21.43
N ASP A 39 -5.61 -6.87 -20.83
CA ASP A 39 -5.90 -7.13 -19.42
C ASP A 39 -4.64 -7.60 -18.68
N PHE A 40 -4.40 -7.00 -17.52
CA PHE A 40 -3.25 -7.27 -16.68
C PHE A 40 -3.60 -8.29 -15.59
N THR A 41 -3.90 -9.53 -16.00
CA THR A 41 -4.24 -10.62 -15.07
C THR A 41 -2.99 -11.25 -14.44
N ALA A 42 -3.18 -11.99 -13.34
CA ALA A 42 -2.08 -12.68 -12.68
C ALA A 42 -1.45 -13.75 -13.60
N PRO A 43 -0.10 -13.89 -13.60
CA PRO A 43 0.85 -13.15 -12.76
C PRO A 43 1.10 -11.72 -13.29
N TYR A 44 0.96 -10.71 -12.42
CA TYR A 44 1.19 -9.27 -12.69
C TYR A 44 2.63 -8.89 -13.12
N TRP A 45 3.45 -9.87 -13.43
CA TRP A 45 4.88 -9.73 -13.73
C TRP A 45 5.20 -9.97 -15.20
N VAL A 46 4.22 -10.27 -16.06
CA VAL A 46 4.41 -10.47 -17.51
C VAL A 46 3.74 -9.37 -18.34
N THR A 47 4.05 -9.26 -19.63
CA THR A 47 3.37 -8.33 -20.57
C THR A 47 1.87 -8.64 -20.54
N PRO A 48 1.01 -7.61 -20.45
CA PRO A 48 -0.45 -7.80 -20.50
C PRO A 48 -0.87 -8.64 -21.70
N GLN A 49 -1.86 -9.49 -21.54
CA GLN A 49 -2.38 -10.24 -22.68
C GLN A 49 -3.37 -9.38 -23.47
N PRO A 50 -3.32 -9.40 -24.82
CA PRO A 50 -4.36 -8.82 -25.65
C PRO A 50 -5.71 -9.44 -25.29
N VAL A 51 -6.75 -8.62 -25.26
CA VAL A 51 -8.13 -9.09 -25.02
C VAL A 51 -9.07 -8.58 -26.09
N GLU A 52 -10.01 -9.43 -26.49
CA GLU A 52 -11.10 -9.03 -27.38
C GLU A 52 -12.27 -8.52 -26.54
N THR A 53 -12.47 -7.20 -26.51
CA THR A 53 -13.62 -6.58 -25.82
C THR A 53 -14.09 -5.33 -26.57
N GLY A 54 -15.41 -5.22 -26.77
CA GLY A 54 -16.04 -4.00 -27.30
C GLY A 54 -16.17 -2.87 -26.26
N LYS A 55 -15.74 -3.11 -25.01
CA LYS A 55 -15.87 -2.17 -23.89
C LYS A 55 -14.57 -1.40 -23.59
N ILE A 56 -13.50 -1.66 -24.34
CA ILE A 56 -12.32 -0.79 -24.40
C ILE A 56 -12.32 -0.14 -25.77
N LYS A 57 -12.49 1.19 -25.80
CA LYS A 57 -12.56 1.98 -27.04
C LYS A 57 -11.39 2.94 -27.08
N VAL A 58 -10.77 3.03 -28.25
CA VAL A 58 -9.65 3.93 -28.55
C VAL A 58 -10.01 4.73 -29.79
N GLU A 59 -10.01 6.06 -29.66
CA GLU A 59 -10.50 6.95 -30.70
C GLU A 59 -9.52 8.08 -30.95
N LYS A 60 -9.09 8.23 -32.21
CA LYS A 60 -8.27 9.37 -32.65
C LYS A 60 -9.17 10.61 -32.78
N ARG A 61 -8.78 11.72 -32.15
CA ARG A 61 -9.53 12.99 -32.17
C ARG A 61 -8.60 14.16 -32.52
N LYS A 62 -9.18 15.25 -33.03
CA LYS A 62 -8.52 16.54 -33.17
C LYS A 62 -9.00 17.48 -32.06
N VAL A 63 -8.05 18.08 -31.32
CA VAL A 63 -8.31 19.08 -30.29
C VAL A 63 -7.43 20.28 -30.60
N GLY A 64 -8.03 21.33 -31.18
CA GLY A 64 -7.28 22.35 -31.89
C GLY A 64 -6.54 21.74 -33.09
N GLU A 65 -5.25 22.06 -33.23
CA GLU A 65 -4.40 21.51 -34.30
C GLU A 65 -3.83 20.12 -33.94
N ASN A 66 -3.81 19.77 -32.66
CA ASN A 66 -3.18 18.56 -32.15
C ASN A 66 -4.08 17.33 -32.34
N THR A 67 -3.46 16.22 -32.71
CA THR A 67 -4.09 14.90 -32.64
C THR A 67 -3.90 14.29 -31.26
N VAL A 68 -4.98 13.76 -30.70
CA VAL A 68 -5.03 13.11 -29.38
C VAL A 68 -5.72 11.75 -29.49
N ILE A 69 -5.56 10.92 -28.45
CA ILE A 69 -6.21 9.62 -28.33
C ILE A 69 -7.17 9.64 -27.14
N ASP A 70 -8.46 9.48 -27.39
CA ASP A 70 -9.47 9.29 -26.35
C ASP A 70 -9.62 7.79 -26.07
N VAL A 71 -9.62 7.44 -24.78
CA VAL A 71 -9.74 6.06 -24.32
C VAL A 71 -10.92 5.95 -23.36
N THR A 72 -11.78 4.96 -23.61
CA THR A 72 -12.84 4.55 -22.69
C THR A 72 -12.61 3.11 -22.28
N VAL A 73 -12.53 2.84 -20.98
CA VAL A 73 -12.45 1.49 -20.40
C VAL A 73 -13.70 1.25 -19.56
N ALA A 74 -14.56 0.31 -19.93
CA ALA A 74 -15.85 0.09 -19.28
C ALA A 74 -16.18 -1.41 -19.05
N ASP A 75 -15.16 -2.28 -19.02
CA ASP A 75 -15.36 -3.71 -18.78
C ASP A 75 -15.14 -4.09 -17.30
N PRO A 76 -16.20 -4.35 -16.52
CA PRO A 76 -16.04 -4.71 -15.11
C PRO A 76 -15.65 -6.17 -14.88
N PHE A 77 -15.54 -6.97 -15.94
CA PHE A 77 -15.14 -8.38 -15.87
C PHE A 77 -13.64 -8.59 -16.12
N LEU A 78 -12.95 -7.56 -16.61
CA LEU A 78 -11.49 -7.57 -16.69
C LEU A 78 -10.90 -7.18 -15.34
N ASP A 79 -9.81 -7.83 -14.96
CA ASP A 79 -9.21 -7.63 -13.65
C ASP A 79 -8.45 -6.30 -13.58
N ASN A 80 -7.68 -5.97 -14.62
CA ASN A 80 -6.85 -4.78 -14.70
C ASN A 80 -6.78 -4.29 -16.17
N PRO A 81 -7.91 -3.79 -16.70
CA PRO A 81 -8.01 -3.41 -18.09
C PRO A 81 -7.17 -2.17 -18.44
N GLY A 82 -6.68 -2.14 -19.68
CA GLY A 82 -5.93 -1.02 -20.21
C GLY A 82 -5.73 -1.09 -21.72
N ILE A 83 -4.75 -0.34 -22.20
CA ILE A 83 -4.29 -0.37 -23.59
C ILE A 83 -2.77 -0.56 -23.63
N ALA A 84 -2.28 -1.21 -24.68
CA ALA A 84 -0.86 -1.28 -24.99
C ALA A 84 -0.56 -0.55 -26.30
N LEU A 85 0.41 0.35 -26.26
CA LEU A 85 0.97 1.02 -27.43
C LEU A 85 2.15 0.18 -27.93
N LEU A 86 1.94 -0.53 -29.03
CA LEU A 86 2.97 -1.36 -29.65
C LEU A 86 3.93 -0.53 -30.51
N PRO A 87 5.18 -0.97 -30.73
CA PRO A 87 6.10 -0.31 -31.65
C PRO A 87 5.49 -0.09 -33.05
N PRO A 88 5.95 0.90 -33.84
CA PRO A 88 5.60 1.01 -35.25
C PRO A 88 5.84 -0.31 -35.99
N LYS A 89 5.11 -0.59 -37.08
CA LYS A 89 5.16 -1.88 -37.78
C LYS A 89 6.56 -2.27 -38.26
N GLU A 90 7.40 -1.27 -38.53
CA GLU A 90 8.76 -1.39 -39.03
C GLU A 90 9.77 -1.73 -37.92
N ARG A 91 9.35 -1.69 -36.64
CA ARG A 91 10.21 -1.93 -35.49
C ARG A 91 9.69 -3.08 -34.64
N LYS A 92 10.61 -3.92 -34.18
CA LYS A 92 10.30 -4.99 -33.23
C LYS A 92 10.12 -4.46 -31.80
N TYR A 93 10.89 -3.43 -31.44
CA TYR A 93 10.92 -2.85 -30.10
C TYR A 93 10.88 -1.33 -30.17
N TRP A 94 10.37 -0.71 -29.11
CA TRP A 94 10.69 0.68 -28.78
C TRP A 94 12.14 0.75 -28.32
N ASP A 95 12.88 1.73 -28.85
CA ASP A 95 14.19 2.12 -28.33
C ASP A 95 14.03 3.43 -27.57
N ILE A 96 14.15 3.34 -26.26
CA ILE A 96 14.07 4.46 -25.31
C ILE A 96 15.40 4.63 -24.56
N SER A 97 16.47 3.98 -25.03
CA SER A 97 17.74 3.83 -24.32
C SER A 97 18.51 5.14 -24.12
N ALA A 98 18.26 6.15 -24.95
CA ALA A 98 18.90 7.47 -24.86
C ALA A 98 18.36 8.36 -23.73
N TYR A 99 17.28 7.97 -23.05
CA TYR A 99 16.59 8.74 -22.01
C TYR A 99 16.36 7.92 -20.75
N GLU A 100 16.06 8.56 -19.63
CA GLU A 100 15.73 7.87 -18.37
C GLU A 100 14.31 8.14 -17.87
N GLU A 101 13.55 9.01 -18.55
CA GLU A 101 12.16 9.31 -18.20
C GLU A 101 11.21 9.25 -19.40
N LEU A 102 10.03 8.67 -19.17
CA LEU A 102 8.92 8.61 -20.12
C LEU A 102 7.73 9.34 -19.51
N HIS A 103 7.21 10.31 -20.24
CA HIS A 103 6.10 11.15 -19.78
C HIS A 103 4.91 11.01 -20.74
N ALA A 104 3.70 10.97 -20.19
CA ALA A 104 2.46 11.04 -20.94
C ALA A 104 1.54 12.12 -20.38
N ASP A 105 1.06 13.05 -21.21
CA ASP A 105 0.09 14.06 -20.77
C ASP A 105 -1.32 13.49 -20.88
N ILE A 106 -2.01 13.41 -19.75
CA ILE A 106 -3.33 12.77 -19.62
C ILE A 106 -4.33 13.79 -19.11
N GLU A 107 -5.53 13.75 -19.66
CA GLU A 107 -6.69 14.51 -19.18
C GLU A 107 -7.78 13.53 -18.73
N ASN A 108 -8.30 13.73 -17.52
CA ASN A 108 -9.45 13.00 -17.03
C ASN A 108 -10.73 13.58 -17.64
N LEU A 109 -11.41 12.80 -18.48
CA LEU A 109 -12.64 13.21 -19.15
C LEU A 109 -13.90 12.94 -18.31
N ASP A 110 -13.78 12.24 -17.19
CA ASP A 110 -14.89 12.06 -16.27
C ASP A 110 -15.18 13.34 -15.47
N ARG A 111 -16.46 13.55 -15.13
CA ARG A 111 -16.94 14.78 -14.47
C ARG A 111 -17.12 14.67 -12.96
N ASN A 112 -17.07 13.46 -12.40
CA ASN A 112 -17.50 13.20 -11.01
C ASN A 112 -16.70 12.09 -10.28
N GLN A 113 -15.62 11.61 -10.86
CA GLN A 113 -14.72 10.63 -10.25
C GLN A 113 -13.26 10.92 -10.58
N GLN A 114 -12.36 10.46 -9.73
CA GLN A 114 -10.94 10.43 -10.05
C GLN A 114 -10.66 9.40 -11.16
N LEU A 115 -9.80 9.76 -12.09
CA LEU A 115 -9.13 8.82 -12.99
C LEU A 115 -7.95 8.24 -12.23
N MET A 116 -7.77 6.92 -12.33
CA MET A 116 -6.56 6.23 -11.90
C MET A 116 -5.89 5.59 -13.10
N LEU A 117 -4.62 5.92 -13.34
CA LEU A 117 -3.90 5.41 -14.50
C LEU A 117 -2.43 5.18 -14.16
N SER A 118 -1.84 4.16 -14.77
CA SER A 118 -0.42 3.82 -14.66
C SER A 118 0.18 3.50 -16.02
N VAL A 119 1.49 3.69 -16.12
CA VAL A 119 2.31 3.38 -17.28
C VAL A 119 3.36 2.35 -16.92
N ARG A 120 3.68 1.46 -17.87
CA ARG A 120 4.69 0.42 -17.72
C ARG A 120 5.39 0.18 -19.02
N VAL A 121 6.68 -0.07 -18.89
CA VAL A 121 7.56 -0.53 -19.95
C VAL A 121 7.97 -1.95 -19.62
N ASN A 122 7.91 -2.83 -20.62
CA ASN A 122 8.24 -4.25 -20.49
C ASN A 122 9.38 -4.60 -21.44
N ASN A 123 10.39 -5.31 -20.94
CA ASN A 123 11.32 -6.03 -21.79
C ASN A 123 10.75 -7.40 -22.20
N PRO A 124 11.30 -8.05 -23.24
CA PRO A 124 11.00 -9.44 -23.54
C PRO A 124 11.16 -10.35 -22.33
N ARG A 125 10.30 -11.35 -22.25
CA ARG A 125 10.43 -12.42 -21.27
C ARG A 125 11.68 -13.25 -21.59
N VAL A 126 12.51 -13.49 -20.59
CA VAL A 126 13.66 -14.40 -20.67
C VAL A 126 13.44 -15.51 -19.64
N ASN A 127 13.25 -16.74 -20.12
CA ASN A 127 12.77 -17.87 -19.31
C ASN A 127 11.45 -17.50 -18.60
N ASP A 128 11.38 -17.65 -17.29
CA ASP A 128 10.20 -17.28 -16.51
C ASP A 128 10.16 -15.82 -16.05
N ARG A 129 11.21 -15.04 -16.29
CA ARG A 129 11.36 -13.67 -15.78
C ARG A 129 11.09 -12.64 -16.86
N GLN A 130 10.46 -11.55 -16.46
CA GLN A 130 10.37 -10.35 -17.27
C GLN A 130 10.80 -9.15 -16.44
N THR A 131 11.72 -8.36 -17.00
CA THR A 131 12.11 -7.07 -16.43
C THR A 131 11.08 -6.03 -16.85
N ALA A 132 10.58 -5.27 -15.88
CA ALA A 132 9.61 -4.23 -16.15
C ALA A 132 9.70 -3.14 -15.08
N ASN A 133 9.33 -1.92 -15.47
CA ASN A 133 9.15 -0.84 -14.52
C ASN A 133 7.87 -0.05 -14.81
N ASN A 134 7.31 0.54 -13.77
CA ASN A 134 6.02 1.20 -13.80
C ASN A 134 5.99 2.45 -12.93
N SER A 135 4.97 3.28 -13.17
CA SER A 135 4.61 4.47 -12.38
C SER A 135 3.13 4.78 -12.64
N GLY A 136 2.46 5.45 -11.72
CA GLY A 136 1.05 5.79 -11.85
C GLY A 136 0.70 7.07 -11.12
N PHE A 137 -0.55 7.49 -11.27
CA PHE A 137 -1.10 8.64 -10.57
C PHE A 137 -2.63 8.61 -10.59
N ALA A 138 -3.23 9.63 -10.00
CA ALA A 138 -4.63 9.92 -10.16
C ALA A 138 -4.87 11.39 -10.52
N LEU A 139 -5.94 11.64 -11.25
CA LEU A 139 -6.38 12.98 -11.65
C LEU A 139 -7.81 13.20 -11.19
N ASN A 140 -8.09 14.36 -10.60
CA ASN A 140 -9.44 14.80 -10.27
C ASN A 140 -10.28 14.98 -11.56
N PRO A 141 -11.62 15.05 -11.45
CA PRO A 141 -12.49 15.27 -12.61
C PRO A 141 -12.09 16.49 -13.45
N GLY A 142 -11.92 16.31 -14.76
CA GLY A 142 -11.51 17.38 -15.69
C GLY A 142 -10.05 17.83 -15.55
N GLU A 143 -9.27 17.26 -14.62
CA GLU A 143 -7.88 17.63 -14.44
C GLU A 143 -7.02 17.09 -15.60
N ARG A 144 -6.06 17.89 -16.03
CA ARG A 144 -4.97 17.47 -16.90
C ARG A 144 -3.67 17.43 -16.10
N GLY A 145 -2.90 16.36 -16.24
CA GLY A 145 -1.60 16.20 -15.62
C GLY A 145 -0.66 15.34 -16.45
N THR A 146 0.60 15.24 -16.01
CA THR A 146 1.61 14.43 -16.67
C THR A 146 1.89 13.18 -15.84
N LEU A 147 1.63 12.01 -16.43
CA LEU A 147 2.06 10.72 -15.90
C LEU A 147 3.56 10.56 -16.20
N LYS A 148 4.39 10.47 -15.16
CA LYS A 148 5.85 10.41 -15.27
C LYS A 148 6.38 9.06 -14.82
N LEU A 149 7.26 8.47 -15.60
CA LEU A 149 7.95 7.22 -15.30
C LEU A 149 9.45 7.44 -15.38
N TYR A 150 10.16 7.26 -14.26
CA TYR A 150 11.60 7.04 -14.27
C TYR A 150 11.87 5.55 -14.47
N TYR A 151 12.72 5.21 -15.43
CA TYR A 151 13.10 3.83 -15.71
C TYR A 151 14.62 3.68 -15.64
N PRO A 152 15.18 3.23 -14.49
CA PRO A 152 16.59 2.89 -14.45
C PRO A 152 16.84 1.78 -15.46
N GLN A 153 17.98 1.86 -16.13
CA GLN A 153 18.39 0.89 -17.14
C GLN A 153 19.58 0.05 -16.65
N ALA A 154 19.72 -1.16 -17.16
CA ALA A 154 20.94 -1.95 -16.95
C ALA A 154 21.30 -2.73 -18.21
N ASP A 155 22.60 -2.99 -18.38
CA ASP A 155 23.07 -3.93 -19.39
C ASP A 155 23.17 -5.32 -18.77
N GLU A 156 22.59 -6.33 -19.41
CA GLU A 156 22.64 -7.74 -18.96
C GLU A 156 24.07 -8.25 -18.77
N PHE A 157 25.03 -7.68 -19.52
CA PHE A 157 26.46 -7.99 -19.44
C PHE A 157 27.23 -7.21 -18.36
N SER A 158 26.54 -6.44 -17.51
CA SER A 158 27.18 -5.75 -16.38
C SER A 158 27.99 -6.73 -15.52
N PRO A 159 29.26 -6.42 -15.20
CA PRO A 159 30.11 -7.26 -14.36
C PRO A 159 29.71 -7.21 -12.89
N VAL A 160 29.01 -6.15 -12.46
CA VAL A 160 28.45 -6.03 -11.11
C VAL A 160 27.12 -6.79 -11.04
N LYS A 161 26.99 -7.64 -10.04
CA LYS A 161 25.76 -8.39 -9.71
C LYS A 161 25.39 -8.17 -8.25
N VAL A 162 24.10 -7.93 -8.01
CA VAL A 162 23.51 -7.82 -6.67
C VAL A 162 22.21 -8.60 -6.68
N ASP A 163 22.19 -9.75 -6.01
CA ASP A 163 21.01 -10.62 -5.92
C ASP A 163 20.21 -10.36 -4.65
N TRP A 164 19.11 -11.10 -4.44
CA TRP A 164 18.22 -11.09 -3.26
C TRP A 164 17.30 -9.88 -3.08
N MET A 165 17.77 -8.66 -3.35
CA MET A 165 16.94 -7.46 -3.16
C MET A 165 15.77 -7.40 -4.16
N LEU A 166 14.64 -6.81 -3.75
CA LEU A 166 13.49 -6.64 -4.63
C LEU A 166 13.76 -5.69 -5.83
N ALA A 167 14.75 -4.81 -5.72
CA ALA A 167 15.29 -4.05 -6.84
C ALA A 167 16.78 -3.73 -6.62
N THR A 168 17.49 -3.46 -7.72
CA THR A 168 18.94 -3.26 -7.74
C THR A 168 19.32 -1.82 -8.13
N PRO A 169 20.52 -1.34 -7.76
CA PRO A 169 20.99 0.00 -8.13
C PRO A 169 20.94 0.25 -9.64
N PRO A 170 20.64 1.48 -10.10
CA PRO A 170 20.70 1.81 -11.52
C PRO A 170 22.03 1.38 -12.17
N GLY A 171 21.95 0.79 -13.36
CA GLY A 171 23.11 0.20 -14.05
C GLY A 171 23.43 -1.25 -13.68
N VAL A 172 22.92 -1.77 -12.56
CA VAL A 172 23.07 -3.17 -12.16
C VAL A 172 21.85 -3.98 -12.58
N PRO A 173 21.98 -5.13 -13.27
CA PRO A 173 20.85 -5.96 -13.68
C PRO A 173 19.97 -6.37 -12.51
N GLY A 174 18.66 -6.27 -12.71
CA GLY A 174 17.66 -6.64 -11.71
C GLY A 174 16.23 -6.48 -12.24
N PRO A 175 15.22 -6.83 -11.44
CA PRO A 175 13.83 -6.94 -11.91
C PRO A 175 13.21 -5.60 -12.36
N LYS A 176 13.75 -4.47 -11.90
CA LYS A 176 13.25 -3.11 -12.18
C LYS A 176 14.12 -2.30 -13.15
N ASN A 177 15.31 -2.80 -13.51
CA ASN A 177 16.26 -2.06 -14.34
C ASN A 177 16.18 -2.52 -15.79
N VAL A 178 15.51 -1.72 -16.63
CA VAL A 178 15.07 -2.12 -17.97
C VAL A 178 16.18 -2.03 -19.03
N ASP A 179 16.15 -2.88 -20.05
CA ASP A 179 16.95 -2.67 -21.27
C ASP A 179 16.20 -1.72 -22.20
N GLY A 180 16.59 -0.44 -22.22
CA GLY A 180 15.91 0.59 -23.01
C GLY A 180 15.87 0.31 -24.52
N ARG A 181 16.73 -0.57 -25.05
CA ARG A 181 16.80 -0.92 -26.49
C ARG A 181 15.73 -1.94 -26.91
N ARG A 182 15.15 -2.65 -25.94
CA ARG A 182 14.28 -3.82 -26.16
C ARG A 182 12.96 -3.66 -25.39
N VAL A 183 12.22 -2.57 -25.60
CA VAL A 183 10.90 -2.40 -24.97
C VAL A 183 9.79 -2.89 -25.90
N GLU A 184 9.03 -3.90 -25.49
CA GLU A 184 8.00 -4.56 -26.32
C GLU A 184 6.70 -3.77 -26.42
N ALA A 185 6.34 -3.08 -25.35
CA ALA A 185 5.11 -2.31 -25.26
C ALA A 185 5.22 -1.23 -24.19
N ILE A 186 4.50 -0.14 -24.41
CA ILE A 186 4.17 0.85 -23.39
C ILE A 186 2.71 0.60 -23.02
N THR A 187 2.44 0.13 -21.81
CA THR A 187 1.10 -0.18 -21.35
C THR A 187 0.57 0.97 -20.50
N LEU A 188 -0.62 1.46 -20.83
CA LEU A 188 -1.41 2.35 -19.99
C LEU A 188 -2.58 1.56 -19.41
N TRP A 189 -2.57 1.28 -18.11
CA TRP A 189 -3.64 0.53 -17.45
C TRP A 189 -4.01 1.16 -16.12
N GLY A 190 -5.23 0.88 -15.68
CA GLY A 190 -5.60 1.05 -14.29
C GLY A 190 -5.98 -0.30 -13.68
N HIS A 191 -6.26 -0.33 -12.39
CA HIS A 191 -6.74 -1.56 -11.74
C HIS A 191 -8.18 -1.88 -12.16
N SER A 192 -8.82 -2.87 -11.53
CA SER A 192 -10.21 -3.21 -11.80
C SER A 192 -11.13 -1.99 -11.71
N VAL A 193 -11.85 -1.69 -12.81
CA VAL A 193 -12.90 -0.66 -12.82
C VAL A 193 -14.07 -1.03 -11.91
N LYS A 194 -14.27 -2.33 -11.60
CA LYS A 194 -15.25 -2.79 -10.61
C LYS A 194 -14.90 -2.33 -9.19
N ILE A 195 -13.60 -2.26 -8.88
CA ILE A 195 -13.08 -2.00 -7.53
C ILE A 195 -12.76 -0.52 -7.32
N TYR A 196 -12.28 0.21 -8.33
CA TYR A 196 -11.69 1.54 -8.13
C TYR A 196 -12.37 2.67 -8.90
N SER A 197 -13.44 2.40 -9.65
CA SER A 197 -14.22 3.42 -10.36
C SER A 197 -15.63 3.54 -9.80
N ARG A 198 -16.07 4.77 -9.52
CA ARG A 198 -17.47 5.05 -9.13
C ARG A 198 -18.44 4.69 -10.26
N ASN A 199 -18.04 4.97 -11.50
CA ASN A 199 -18.87 4.79 -12.69
C ASN A 199 -18.68 3.42 -13.36
N ARG A 200 -17.85 2.52 -12.78
CA ARG A 200 -17.39 1.26 -13.39
C ARG A 200 -16.82 1.43 -14.80
N ALA A 201 -16.25 2.61 -15.05
CA ALA A 201 -15.62 2.97 -16.30
C ALA A 201 -14.63 4.11 -16.08
N TRP A 202 -13.60 4.20 -16.90
CA TRP A 202 -12.72 5.36 -16.97
C TRP A 202 -12.74 5.96 -18.36
N ARG A 203 -12.73 7.30 -18.43
CA ARG A 203 -12.60 8.05 -19.66
C ARG A 203 -11.44 9.03 -19.54
N TYR A 204 -10.47 8.90 -20.44
CA TYR A 204 -9.29 9.74 -20.42
C TYR A 204 -8.79 10.04 -21.82
N ARG A 205 -8.06 11.14 -21.96
CA ARG A 205 -7.42 11.56 -23.20
C ARG A 205 -5.91 11.57 -23.03
N ILE A 206 -5.21 11.01 -24.01
CA ILE A 206 -3.76 11.05 -24.13
C ILE A 206 -3.41 12.15 -25.13
N HIS A 207 -2.75 13.19 -24.64
CA HIS A 207 -2.31 14.32 -25.46
C HIS A 207 -0.94 14.08 -26.09
N SER A 208 -0.03 13.42 -25.37
CA SER A 208 1.32 13.15 -25.84
C SER A 208 1.94 11.96 -25.10
N VAL A 209 2.91 11.30 -25.74
CA VAL A 209 3.82 10.32 -25.12
C VAL A 209 5.23 10.67 -25.59
N ARG A 210 6.11 11.01 -24.65
CA ARG A 210 7.43 11.60 -24.94
C ARG A 210 8.51 11.05 -24.04
N LEU A 211 9.74 11.05 -24.55
CA LEU A 211 10.95 10.81 -23.79
C LEU A 211 11.49 12.13 -23.26
N VAL A 212 11.86 12.14 -21.98
CA VAL A 212 12.35 13.32 -21.29
C VAL A 212 13.63 12.93 -20.56
N LYS A 213 14.52 13.92 -20.38
CA LYS A 213 15.78 13.81 -19.64
C LYS A 213 16.72 12.74 -20.24
N PRO A 214 17.76 13.18 -20.99
CA PRO A 214 18.77 12.28 -21.51
C PRO A 214 19.34 11.38 -20.41
N LYS A 215 19.59 10.12 -20.74
CA LYS A 215 20.11 9.13 -19.82
C LYS A 215 21.44 9.63 -19.27
N ARG A 216 21.53 9.73 -17.94
CA ARG A 216 22.79 10.06 -17.28
C ARG A 216 23.74 8.85 -17.32
N PRO A 217 25.05 9.05 -17.51
CA PRO A 217 26.02 7.99 -17.25
C PRO A 217 25.87 7.49 -15.81
N TYR A 218 25.89 6.18 -15.62
CA TYR A 218 25.94 5.63 -14.27
C TYR A 218 27.28 5.94 -13.61
N PRO A 219 27.35 5.93 -12.26
CA PRO A 219 28.61 6.07 -11.56
C PRO A 219 29.65 5.10 -12.12
N ALA A 220 30.87 5.57 -12.36
CA ALA A 220 31.95 4.74 -12.92
C ALA A 220 32.19 3.46 -12.09
N ALA A 221 31.91 3.52 -10.78
CA ALA A 221 31.94 2.40 -9.86
C ALA A 221 31.08 1.20 -10.30
N VAL A 222 29.98 1.40 -11.03
CA VAL A 222 29.13 0.30 -11.55
C VAL A 222 29.88 -0.54 -12.61
N GLY A 223 30.98 -0.04 -13.15
CA GLY A 223 31.79 -0.70 -14.17
C GLY A 223 32.63 -1.89 -13.67
N SER A 224 32.86 -2.06 -12.36
CA SER A 224 33.57 -3.23 -11.84
C SER A 224 33.20 -3.57 -10.38
N PRO A 225 33.19 -4.84 -9.97
CA PRO A 225 32.95 -5.21 -8.56
C PRO A 225 33.91 -4.54 -7.57
N GLU A 226 35.18 -4.36 -7.94
CA GLU A 226 36.23 -3.79 -7.09
C GLU A 226 35.99 -2.32 -6.76
N THR A 227 35.39 -1.58 -7.69
CA THR A 227 35.08 -0.16 -7.51
C THR A 227 33.65 0.06 -6.99
N PHE A 228 32.75 -0.89 -7.27
CA PHE A 228 31.37 -0.87 -6.80
C PHE A 228 31.24 -1.19 -5.31
N PHE A 229 31.97 -2.18 -4.80
CA PHE A 229 31.84 -2.62 -3.42
C PHE A 229 32.84 -1.91 -2.49
N PRO A 230 32.41 -1.44 -1.30
CA PRO A 230 31.05 -1.42 -0.80
C PRO A 230 30.20 -0.32 -1.45
N PHE A 231 28.94 -0.65 -1.76
CA PHE A 231 27.99 0.29 -2.36
C PHE A 231 27.09 0.97 -1.32
N VAL A 232 27.19 0.55 -0.07
CA VAL A 232 26.52 1.18 1.07
C VAL A 232 27.57 1.92 1.90
N ASP A 233 27.26 3.13 2.34
CA ASP A 233 28.13 3.89 3.23
C ASP A 233 27.94 3.49 4.71
N ARG A 234 28.69 4.13 5.62
CA ARG A 234 28.63 3.85 7.06
C ARG A 234 27.32 4.27 7.74
N TYR A 235 26.45 5.00 7.03
CA TYR A 235 25.15 5.45 7.50
C TYR A 235 23.99 4.64 6.89
N GLY A 236 24.27 3.67 6.01
CA GLY A 236 23.26 2.84 5.38
C GLY A 236 22.66 3.46 4.10
N GLN A 237 23.29 4.49 3.54
CA GLN A 237 22.84 5.14 2.30
C GLN A 237 23.59 4.57 1.09
N TYR A 238 23.03 4.74 -0.11
CA TYR A 238 23.75 4.40 -1.35
C TYR A 238 24.98 5.31 -1.52
N ARG A 239 26.16 4.70 -1.64
CA ARG A 239 27.45 5.39 -1.66
C ARG A 239 27.70 6.17 -2.95
N HIS A 240 27.22 5.68 -4.09
CA HIS A 240 27.67 6.13 -5.41
C HIS A 240 26.75 7.17 -6.07
N ASP A 241 25.86 7.79 -5.31
CA ASP A 241 25.01 8.88 -5.78
C ASP A 241 24.92 9.98 -4.72
N ASP A 242 24.38 11.14 -5.08
CA ASP A 242 24.21 12.27 -4.18
C ASP A 242 22.84 12.94 -4.36
N TRP A 243 22.29 13.52 -3.29
CA TRP A 243 20.98 14.13 -3.28
C TRP A 243 20.86 15.19 -2.17
N PRO A 244 19.87 16.10 -2.26
CA PRO A 244 19.64 17.08 -1.21
C PRO A 244 19.45 16.43 0.17
N ASP A 245 20.16 16.96 1.17
CA ASP A 245 20.15 16.52 2.58
C ASP A 245 20.77 15.14 2.85
N LYS A 246 21.53 14.55 1.91
CA LYS A 246 22.34 13.36 2.19
C LYS A 246 23.34 13.63 3.32
N ILE A 247 23.50 12.67 4.24
CA ILE A 247 24.51 12.74 5.30
C ILE A 247 25.86 12.27 4.76
N HIS A 248 26.90 13.09 4.84
CA HIS A 248 28.26 12.75 4.39
C HIS A 248 29.21 12.49 5.55
N GLU A 249 29.02 13.20 6.67
CA GLU A 249 29.86 13.10 7.87
C GLU A 249 29.03 13.16 9.16
N ASP A 250 29.61 12.73 10.29
CA ASP A 250 28.91 12.70 11.59
C ASP A 250 28.42 14.12 12.00
N ALA A 251 29.13 15.18 11.59
CA ALA A 251 28.74 16.57 11.85
C ALA A 251 27.44 16.98 11.13
N ASP A 252 27.06 16.31 10.04
CA ASP A 252 25.85 16.62 9.29
C ASP A 252 24.58 16.25 10.08
N PHE A 253 24.64 15.28 11.01
CA PHE A 253 23.48 14.97 11.86
C PHE A 253 23.03 16.15 12.71
N LYS A 254 23.98 16.94 13.21
CA LYS A 254 23.68 18.18 13.95
C LYS A 254 23.07 19.22 13.02
N LYS A 255 23.62 19.39 11.81
CA LYS A 255 23.08 20.31 10.79
C LYS A 255 21.65 19.92 10.40
N ALA A 256 21.39 18.63 10.19
CA ALA A 256 20.06 18.09 9.88
C ALA A 256 19.06 18.31 11.02
N LEU A 257 19.47 18.07 12.27
CA LEU A 257 18.65 18.35 13.44
C LEU A 257 18.37 19.86 13.59
N ASP A 258 19.36 20.72 13.36
CA ASP A 258 19.18 22.17 13.41
C ASP A 258 18.24 22.67 12.31
N LYS A 259 18.40 22.15 11.08
CA LYS A 259 17.50 22.44 9.96
C LYS A 259 16.06 22.04 10.29
N GLU A 260 15.86 20.87 10.88
CA GLU A 260 14.54 20.36 11.24
C GLU A 260 13.90 21.13 12.40
N THR A 261 14.72 21.62 13.33
CA THR A 261 14.22 22.37 14.49
C THR A 261 14.12 23.87 14.23
N ALA A 262 14.74 24.38 13.16
CA ALA A 262 14.57 25.74 12.68
C ALA A 262 13.15 25.93 12.15
N GLY A 263 12.43 26.93 12.68
CA GLY A 263 11.09 27.26 12.19
C GLY A 263 10.03 26.19 12.49
N ARG A 264 10.20 25.44 13.59
CA ARG A 264 9.20 24.46 14.07
C ARG A 264 7.80 25.00 14.02
N LYS A 265 6.89 24.16 13.56
CA LYS A 265 5.48 24.49 13.51
C LYS A 265 4.82 24.04 14.82
N GLY A 266 3.70 24.64 15.17
CA GLY A 266 2.86 24.11 16.24
C GLY A 266 1.95 22.98 15.72
N ARG A 267 1.32 22.29 16.68
CA ARG A 267 0.12 21.49 16.44
C ARG A 267 -0.90 22.27 15.61
N ILE A 268 -1.67 21.58 14.78
CA ILE A 268 -2.75 22.20 14.01
C ILE A 268 -3.73 22.89 14.95
N ALA A 269 -3.90 24.20 14.81
CA ALA A 269 -4.69 25.02 15.73
C ALA A 269 -6.17 24.62 15.80
N GLY A 270 -6.72 24.04 14.73
CA GLY A 270 -8.11 23.58 14.66
C GLY A 270 -8.37 22.24 15.34
N TRP A 271 -7.36 21.61 15.96
CA TRP A 271 -7.50 20.33 16.64
C TRP A 271 -7.73 20.51 18.14
N ASN A 272 -8.62 19.71 18.72
CA ASN A 272 -8.66 19.54 20.18
C ASN A 272 -7.50 18.64 20.65
N ARG A 273 -7.48 18.30 21.95
CA ARG A 273 -6.43 17.43 22.52
C ARG A 273 -6.36 16.02 21.93
N PHE A 274 -7.45 15.54 21.30
CA PHE A 274 -7.50 14.25 20.62
C PHE A 274 -7.27 14.35 19.11
N GLY A 275 -7.01 15.54 18.55
CA GLY A 275 -6.78 15.68 17.11
C GLY A 275 -8.06 15.72 16.26
N GLY A 276 -9.23 15.79 16.90
CA GLY A 276 -10.51 16.01 16.26
C GLY A 276 -10.78 17.50 16.01
N TRP A 277 -11.70 17.81 15.09
CA TRP A 277 -11.95 19.18 14.66
C TRP A 277 -12.69 19.99 15.74
N ALA A 278 -11.96 20.84 16.46
CA ALA A 278 -12.46 21.54 17.65
C ALA A 278 -13.63 22.50 17.36
N ASN A 279 -13.56 23.18 16.20
CA ASN A 279 -14.54 24.17 15.77
C ASN A 279 -15.65 23.57 14.89
N GLY A 280 -15.69 22.23 14.79
CA GLY A 280 -16.65 21.51 13.99
C GLY A 280 -17.95 21.17 14.71
N PRO A 281 -18.85 20.45 14.01
CA PRO A 281 -19.98 19.80 14.63
C PRO A 281 -19.57 18.92 15.81
N LYS A 282 -20.36 18.98 16.87
CA LYS A 282 -20.21 18.14 18.07
C LYS A 282 -21.27 17.06 18.09
N LEU A 283 -20.83 15.82 18.24
CA LEU A 283 -21.66 14.66 18.53
C LEU A 283 -21.55 14.35 20.05
N GLU A 284 -22.16 13.26 20.48
CA GLU A 284 -22.14 12.83 21.89
C GLU A 284 -20.70 12.57 22.39
N ALA A 285 -20.29 13.24 23.46
CA ALA A 285 -18.98 13.02 24.08
C ALA A 285 -19.01 11.76 24.97
N LYS A 286 -18.57 10.62 24.44
CA LYS A 286 -18.60 9.32 25.14
C LYS A 286 -17.39 9.04 26.02
N GLY A 287 -16.35 9.87 25.95
CA GLY A 287 -15.08 9.64 26.66
C GLY A 287 -14.17 8.59 26.01
N TYR A 288 -14.51 8.09 24.82
CA TYR A 288 -13.73 7.17 23.99
C TYR A 288 -14.05 7.39 22.51
N PHE A 289 -13.19 6.88 21.62
CA PHE A 289 -13.43 6.95 20.16
C PHE A 289 -14.54 6.01 19.72
N TYR A 290 -15.41 6.45 18.80
CA TYR A 290 -16.44 5.58 18.23
C TYR A 290 -16.80 5.98 16.79
N PRO A 291 -17.22 5.05 15.92
CA PRO A 291 -17.67 5.39 14.57
C PRO A 291 -19.10 5.97 14.60
N ALA A 292 -19.35 7.01 13.81
CA ALA A 292 -20.67 7.59 13.63
C ALA A 292 -20.86 8.18 12.22
N LYS A 293 -22.12 8.30 11.79
CA LYS A 293 -22.44 9.04 10.56
C LYS A 293 -22.72 10.50 10.86
N TYR A 294 -22.23 11.36 9.99
CA TYR A 294 -22.59 12.77 9.92
C TYR A 294 -22.74 13.15 8.44
N GLU A 295 -23.88 13.75 8.07
CA GLU A 295 -24.19 14.16 6.68
C GLU A 295 -23.91 13.07 5.62
N GLY A 296 -24.38 11.84 5.90
CA GLY A 296 -24.28 10.72 4.95
C GLY A 296 -22.91 10.07 4.84
N LYS A 297 -21.89 10.53 5.59
CA LYS A 297 -20.54 9.96 5.61
C LYS A 297 -20.20 9.40 6.98
N TRP A 298 -19.44 8.30 7.02
CA TRP A 298 -18.85 7.79 8.24
C TRP A 298 -17.68 8.67 8.69
N TYR A 299 -17.57 8.87 10.00
CA TYR A 299 -16.44 9.47 10.70
C TYR A 299 -16.08 8.58 11.88
N LEU A 300 -14.91 8.80 12.45
CA LEU A 300 -14.76 8.55 13.88
C LEU A 300 -15.18 9.81 14.64
N VAL A 301 -15.59 9.63 15.88
CA VAL A 301 -15.86 10.69 16.83
C VAL A 301 -14.86 10.52 17.96
N ASP A 302 -14.20 11.61 18.33
CA ASP A 302 -13.25 11.59 19.43
C ASP A 302 -13.94 11.59 20.81
N PRO A 303 -13.21 11.35 21.91
CA PRO A 303 -13.78 11.31 23.25
C PRO A 303 -14.56 12.56 23.69
N GLU A 304 -14.34 13.71 23.07
CA GLU A 304 -15.01 15.00 23.33
C GLU A 304 -16.10 15.33 22.32
N GLY A 305 -16.49 14.36 21.49
CA GLY A 305 -17.57 14.50 20.52
C GLY A 305 -17.17 15.20 19.23
N CYS A 306 -15.90 15.50 18.97
CA CYS A 306 -15.51 16.13 17.70
C CYS A 306 -15.46 15.10 16.57
N LEU A 307 -15.79 15.55 15.35
CA LEU A 307 -15.49 14.77 14.16
C LEU A 307 -13.98 14.52 14.04
N PHE A 308 -13.63 13.26 13.78
CA PHE A 308 -12.26 12.77 13.67
C PHE A 308 -12.11 11.93 12.39
N PHE A 309 -11.03 12.18 11.66
CA PHE A 309 -10.55 11.34 10.59
C PHE A 309 -9.16 10.87 11.00
N SER A 310 -8.95 9.55 11.06
CA SER A 310 -7.69 9.01 11.56
C SER A 310 -6.60 9.13 10.49
N HIS A 311 -5.76 10.14 10.62
CA HIS A 311 -4.67 10.43 9.70
C HIS A 311 -3.35 10.07 10.39
N GLY A 312 -2.83 8.88 10.07
CA GLY A 312 -1.75 8.27 10.85
C GLY A 312 -0.63 7.64 10.05
N VAL A 313 0.37 7.13 10.78
CA VAL A 313 1.57 6.48 10.24
C VAL A 313 1.89 5.20 10.99
N CYS A 314 2.21 4.14 10.23
CA CYS A 314 2.59 2.84 10.75
C CYS A 314 4.10 2.76 11.06
N THR A 315 4.46 1.77 11.89
CA THR A 315 5.84 1.35 12.19
C THR A 315 6.77 2.46 12.72
N ILE A 316 6.29 3.29 13.64
CA ILE A 316 7.17 4.20 14.38
C ILE A 316 8.06 3.38 15.30
N ARG A 317 9.28 3.12 14.85
CA ARG A 317 10.26 2.27 15.55
C ARG A 317 11.64 2.88 15.51
N TYR A 318 12.49 2.47 16.44
CA TYR A 318 13.92 2.79 16.39
C TYR A 318 14.68 1.88 15.44
N ASP A 319 14.25 0.61 15.40
CA ASP A 319 15.02 -0.47 14.80
C ASP A 319 14.40 -0.93 13.47
N ILE A 320 15.18 -0.79 12.40
CA ILE A 320 14.94 -1.44 11.12
C ILE A 320 16.27 -1.99 10.66
N ARG A 321 16.38 -3.32 10.58
CA ARG A 321 17.64 -4.02 10.28
C ARG A 321 17.80 -4.23 8.79
N ALA A 322 18.93 -3.80 8.27
CA ALA A 322 19.42 -4.05 6.93
C ALA A 322 20.05 -5.45 6.85
N GLU A 323 19.67 -6.26 5.86
CA GLU A 323 20.37 -7.51 5.55
C GLU A 323 21.49 -7.28 4.54
N ARG A 324 22.60 -7.99 4.68
CA ARG A 324 23.60 -8.16 3.62
C ARG A 324 23.80 -9.64 3.31
N LYS A 325 23.87 -9.98 2.02
CA LYS A 325 24.17 -11.35 1.57
C LYS A 325 25.65 -11.56 1.20
N ALA A 326 26.43 -10.50 1.08
CA ALA A 326 27.88 -10.58 0.95
C ALA A 326 28.59 -9.56 1.87
N GLN A 327 29.76 -9.94 2.38
CA GLN A 327 30.50 -9.14 3.37
C GLN A 327 30.90 -7.77 2.82
N ASN A 328 31.26 -7.70 1.54
CA ASN A 328 31.72 -6.50 0.86
C ASN A 328 30.63 -5.48 0.52
N TRP A 329 29.35 -5.74 0.85
CA TRP A 329 28.29 -4.75 0.62
C TRP A 329 28.42 -3.54 1.54
N PHE A 330 28.97 -3.74 2.74
CA PHE A 330 29.16 -2.71 3.76
C PHE A 330 30.64 -2.35 3.89
N PRO A 331 30.95 -1.15 4.42
CA PRO A 331 32.31 -0.76 4.74
C PRO A 331 33.01 -1.75 5.71
N PRO A 332 34.33 -1.96 5.59
CA PRO A 332 35.09 -2.89 6.43
C PRO A 332 34.92 -2.65 7.94
N GLU A 333 34.73 -1.41 8.38
CA GLU A 333 34.48 -1.07 9.78
C GLU A 333 33.16 -1.65 10.33
N LEU A 334 32.23 -2.05 9.46
CA LEU A 334 30.99 -2.73 9.81
C LEU A 334 31.08 -4.26 9.63
N ALA A 335 32.26 -4.81 9.33
CA ALA A 335 32.44 -6.26 9.14
C ALA A 335 31.95 -7.07 10.35
N ALA A 336 32.15 -6.57 11.58
CA ALA A 336 31.78 -7.23 12.83
C ALA A 336 30.27 -7.33 13.08
N SER A 337 29.42 -6.61 12.33
CA SER A 337 27.96 -6.58 12.59
C SER A 337 27.21 -7.84 12.16
N GLY A 338 27.89 -8.86 11.62
CA GLY A 338 27.23 -10.05 11.08
C GLY A 338 26.37 -9.76 9.84
N PRO A 339 25.43 -10.63 9.45
CA PRO A 339 24.62 -10.46 8.24
C PRO A 339 23.55 -9.35 8.36
N ASN A 340 23.25 -8.88 9.58
CA ASN A 340 22.17 -7.94 9.86
C ASN A 340 22.69 -6.72 10.64
N HIS A 341 22.59 -5.52 10.07
CA HIS A 341 23.05 -4.27 10.71
C HIS A 341 21.90 -3.29 10.92
N ASN A 342 21.96 -2.47 11.98
CA ASN A 342 20.89 -1.52 12.33
C ASN A 342 21.36 -0.08 12.18
N PHE A 343 21.51 0.35 10.93
CA PHE A 343 21.88 1.72 10.59
C PHE A 343 20.93 2.74 11.23
N SER A 344 19.64 2.43 11.25
CA SER A 344 18.60 3.31 11.81
C SER A 344 18.90 3.69 13.26
N ARG A 345 19.18 2.71 14.11
CA ARG A 345 19.49 2.91 15.52
C ARG A 345 20.83 3.63 15.72
N ASP A 346 21.84 3.29 14.93
CA ASP A 346 23.15 3.93 15.03
C ASP A 346 23.10 5.40 14.59
N ASN A 347 22.35 5.72 13.54
CA ASN A 347 22.12 7.10 13.09
C ASN A 347 21.31 7.91 14.10
N LEU A 348 20.29 7.30 14.72
CA LEU A 348 19.55 7.94 15.81
C LEU A 348 20.47 8.27 16.99
N ARG A 349 21.42 7.39 17.34
CA ARG A 349 22.43 7.68 18.39
C ARG A 349 23.38 8.82 17.99
N ARG A 350 23.79 8.89 16.72
CA ARG A 350 24.59 10.02 16.20
C ARG A 350 23.83 11.34 16.29
N LYS A 351 22.52 11.33 15.98
CA LYS A 351 21.66 12.52 15.95
C LYS A 351 21.24 13.03 17.33
N PHE A 352 20.87 12.12 18.25
CA PHE A 352 20.30 12.49 19.55
C PHE A 352 21.23 12.21 20.75
N GLY A 353 22.37 11.57 20.52
CA GLY A 353 23.35 11.27 21.56
C GLY A 353 22.86 10.23 22.59
N PRO A 354 23.44 10.20 23.79
CA PRO A 354 23.15 9.18 24.81
C PRO A 354 21.71 9.25 25.37
N GLU A 355 21.03 10.39 25.23
CA GLU A 355 19.65 10.59 25.74
C GLU A 355 18.56 10.13 24.75
N LEU A 356 18.92 9.43 23.67
CA LEU A 356 18.02 9.02 22.58
C LEU A 356 16.66 8.49 23.06
N GLU A 357 16.65 7.50 23.97
CA GLU A 357 15.40 6.86 24.44
C GLU A 357 14.48 7.83 25.16
N LYS A 358 15.06 8.83 25.82
CA LYS A 358 14.30 9.81 26.59
C LYS A 358 13.71 10.89 25.70
N VAL A 359 14.46 11.34 24.69
CA VAL A 359 14.09 12.52 23.90
C VAL A 359 13.30 12.19 22.64
N TYR A 360 13.52 11.02 22.06
CA TYR A 360 12.99 10.69 20.75
C TYR A 360 11.47 10.48 20.73
N PRO A 361 10.82 9.81 21.71
CA PRO A 361 9.36 9.69 21.71
C PRO A 361 8.64 11.04 21.69
N GLY A 362 9.10 12.00 22.50
CA GLY A 362 8.59 13.37 22.50
C GLY A 362 8.94 14.14 21.23
N PHE A 363 10.07 13.83 20.60
CA PHE A 363 10.45 14.41 19.30
C PHE A 363 9.54 13.93 18.17
N VAL A 364 9.27 12.63 18.10
CA VAL A 364 8.34 12.07 17.12
C VAL A 364 6.92 12.57 17.35
N THR A 365 6.47 12.68 18.59
CA THR A 365 5.15 13.28 18.92
C THR A 365 5.01 14.67 18.30
N ARG A 366 6.02 15.53 18.46
CA ARG A 366 6.05 16.85 17.82
C ARG A 366 6.07 16.78 16.30
N ARG A 367 6.84 15.87 15.69
CA ARG A 367 6.80 15.64 14.23
C ARG A 367 5.39 15.37 13.75
N LEU A 368 4.65 14.47 14.41
CA LEU A 368 3.28 14.14 14.00
C LEU A 368 2.37 15.37 14.06
N GLU A 369 2.43 16.15 15.15
CA GLU A 369 1.67 17.40 15.29
C GLU A 369 2.05 18.45 14.23
N GLU A 370 3.34 18.57 13.94
CA GLU A 370 3.91 19.49 12.96
C GLU A 370 3.56 19.09 11.53
N TRP A 371 3.52 17.79 11.24
CA TRP A 371 3.19 17.24 9.92
C TRP A 371 1.69 17.01 9.74
N GLY A 372 0.85 17.40 10.72
CA GLY A 372 -0.60 17.25 10.61
C GLY A 372 -1.08 15.79 10.62
N LEU A 373 -0.34 14.90 11.28
CA LEU A 373 -0.77 13.54 11.61
C LEU A 373 -1.34 13.51 13.03
N ASN A 374 -2.56 13.02 13.20
CA ASN A 374 -3.25 12.98 14.49
C ASN A 374 -3.31 11.56 15.09
N THR A 375 -2.72 10.56 14.42
CA THR A 375 -2.80 9.17 14.85
C THR A 375 -1.43 8.48 14.74
N ILE A 376 -1.03 7.77 15.79
CA ILE A 376 -0.02 6.71 15.71
C ILE A 376 -0.72 5.46 15.14
N GLY A 377 -0.30 5.03 13.96
CA GLY A 377 -0.82 3.82 13.31
C GLY A 377 -0.25 2.54 13.92
N ASN A 378 -0.53 1.42 13.27
CA ASN A 378 -0.11 0.11 13.79
C ASN A 378 1.41 -0.01 13.90
N TRP A 379 1.87 -0.94 14.76
CA TRP A 379 3.28 -1.33 14.89
C TRP A 379 4.26 -0.27 15.35
N ALA A 380 3.81 0.80 16.01
CA ALA A 380 4.73 1.63 16.77
C ALA A 380 5.26 0.90 18.01
N ASP A 381 6.51 1.18 18.41
CA ASP A 381 7.02 0.70 19.70
C ASP A 381 6.18 1.29 20.85
N LEU A 382 5.94 0.51 21.91
CA LEU A 382 4.95 0.86 22.94
C LEU A 382 5.22 2.20 23.65
N GLU A 383 6.48 2.63 23.73
CA GLU A 383 6.84 3.90 24.35
C GLU A 383 6.30 5.12 23.61
N PHE A 384 6.13 5.05 22.29
CA PHE A 384 5.49 6.12 21.52
C PHE A 384 4.00 6.25 21.84
N MET A 385 3.34 5.15 22.26
CA MET A 385 1.94 5.14 22.67
C MET A 385 1.79 5.57 24.15
N ARG A 386 2.64 5.06 25.04
CA ARG A 386 2.60 5.33 26.49
C ARG A 386 2.86 6.78 26.87
N GLY A 387 3.63 7.51 26.05
CA GLY A 387 4.04 8.88 26.34
C GLY A 387 2.88 9.86 26.54
N GLY A 388 1.68 9.52 26.03
CA GLY A 388 0.46 10.33 26.14
C GLY A 388 0.54 11.60 25.28
N GLY A 389 -0.48 11.84 24.44
CA GLY A 389 -0.59 13.10 23.68
C GLY A 389 -1.01 12.93 22.22
N THR A 390 -0.84 11.73 21.65
CA THR A 390 -1.32 11.38 20.32
C THR A 390 -2.21 10.14 20.40
N PRO A 391 -3.44 10.20 19.86
CA PRO A 391 -4.27 9.02 19.67
C PRO A 391 -3.54 7.91 18.93
N TYR A 392 -3.84 6.65 19.26
CA TYR A 392 -3.13 5.52 18.66
C TYR A 392 -4.05 4.35 18.35
N ALA A 393 -3.66 3.61 17.32
CA ALA A 393 -4.13 2.26 17.06
C ALA A 393 -3.00 1.27 17.37
N MET A 394 -3.35 0.12 17.93
CA MET A 394 -2.37 -0.91 18.27
C MET A 394 -2.81 -2.28 17.80
N GLU A 395 -1.89 -3.23 17.76
CA GLU A 395 -2.18 -4.63 17.50
C GLU A 395 -1.95 -5.42 18.79
N LEU A 396 -2.87 -6.34 19.10
CA LEU A 396 -2.57 -7.39 20.08
C LEU A 396 -1.75 -8.51 19.43
N PRO A 397 -0.85 -9.15 20.19
CA PRO A 397 0.06 -10.14 19.65
C PRO A 397 -0.64 -11.27 18.89
N TYR A 398 0.05 -11.81 17.89
CA TYR A 398 -0.45 -12.91 17.09
C TYR A 398 -0.94 -14.09 17.96
N PRO A 399 -2.09 -14.70 17.61
CA PRO A 399 -2.57 -15.90 18.27
C PRO A 399 -1.52 -17.02 18.19
N LYS A 400 -1.30 -17.70 19.31
CA LYS A 400 -0.45 -18.89 19.37
C LYS A 400 -1.36 -20.09 19.60
N CYS A 401 -1.70 -20.78 18.53
CA CYS A 401 -2.54 -21.97 18.55
C CYS A 401 -2.08 -22.96 17.47
N PRO A 402 -2.57 -24.21 17.50
CA PRO A 402 -2.34 -25.16 16.43
C PRO A 402 -2.78 -24.60 15.08
N ARG A 403 -2.08 -25.02 14.03
CA ARG A 403 -2.46 -24.76 12.65
C ARG A 403 -3.16 -25.98 12.08
N THR A 404 -4.16 -25.79 11.25
CA THR A 404 -4.73 -26.87 10.43
C THR A 404 -3.69 -27.38 9.42
N ALA A 405 -3.93 -28.56 8.85
CA ALA A 405 -3.06 -29.14 7.84
C ALA A 405 -2.96 -28.25 6.59
N GLY A 406 -1.77 -28.16 6.01
CA GLY A 406 -1.59 -27.48 4.72
C GLY A 406 -2.30 -28.20 3.58
N VAL A 407 -2.80 -27.45 2.61
CA VAL A 407 -3.29 -27.97 1.31
C VAL A 407 -2.62 -27.20 0.19
N LYS A 408 -2.67 -27.72 -1.04
CA LYS A 408 -2.14 -27.01 -2.22
C LYS A 408 -2.78 -25.62 -2.32
N GLY A 409 -1.95 -24.58 -2.41
CA GLY A 409 -2.38 -23.18 -2.42
C GLY A 409 -2.63 -22.58 -1.04
N LEU A 410 -2.37 -23.32 0.04
CA LEU A 410 -2.44 -22.92 1.44
C LEU A 410 -1.53 -23.85 2.29
N GLU A 411 -0.25 -23.92 1.94
CA GLU A 411 0.69 -24.92 2.46
C GLU A 411 0.94 -24.78 3.98
N GLY A 412 0.80 -23.57 4.53
CA GLY A 412 0.93 -23.29 5.97
C GLY A 412 -0.34 -23.48 6.80
N GLY A 413 -1.43 -23.98 6.19
CA GLY A 413 -2.74 -24.09 6.80
C GLY A 413 -3.27 -22.74 7.31
N ILE A 414 -4.21 -22.77 8.26
CA ILE A 414 -4.74 -21.59 8.97
C ILE A 414 -4.67 -21.80 10.48
N PHE A 415 -4.92 -20.75 11.27
CA PHE A 415 -5.15 -20.89 12.71
C PHE A 415 -6.34 -21.83 12.91
N ASP A 416 -6.20 -22.84 13.78
CA ASP A 416 -7.36 -23.61 14.20
C ASP A 416 -8.20 -22.77 15.17
N VAL A 417 -9.16 -22.05 14.60
CA VAL A 417 -10.03 -21.12 15.32
C VAL A 417 -10.99 -21.82 16.28
N PHE A 418 -11.13 -23.14 16.18
CA PHE A 418 -11.96 -23.96 17.08
C PHE A 418 -11.15 -24.53 18.25
N SER A 419 -9.82 -24.40 18.23
CA SER A 419 -8.99 -24.74 19.37
C SER A 419 -9.26 -23.80 20.55
N THR A 420 -9.34 -24.37 21.75
CA THR A 420 -9.44 -23.58 22.99
C THR A 420 -8.21 -22.68 23.20
N GLU A 421 -7.07 -23.03 22.60
CA GLU A 421 -5.83 -22.26 22.63
C GLU A 421 -5.91 -20.96 21.81
N PHE A 422 -6.78 -20.90 20.79
CA PHE A 422 -6.91 -19.71 19.94
C PHE A 422 -7.29 -18.47 20.76
N ALA A 423 -8.41 -18.54 21.46
CA ALA A 423 -8.85 -17.45 22.34
C ALA A 423 -7.93 -17.29 23.57
N ALA A 424 -7.52 -18.41 24.19
CA ALA A 424 -6.71 -18.38 25.41
C ALA A 424 -5.34 -17.70 25.19
N SER A 425 -4.70 -17.94 24.05
CA SER A 425 -3.41 -17.33 23.74
C SER A 425 -3.52 -15.81 23.54
N MET A 426 -4.55 -15.33 22.86
CA MET A 426 -4.78 -13.89 22.69
C MET A 426 -5.12 -13.22 24.03
N ARG A 427 -5.98 -13.83 24.87
CA ARG A 427 -6.28 -13.32 26.21
C ARG A 427 -5.04 -13.23 27.08
N SER A 428 -4.21 -14.27 27.09
CA SER A 428 -2.94 -14.29 27.81
C SER A 428 -1.99 -13.18 27.31
N ALA A 429 -1.90 -13.01 25.99
CA ALA A 429 -1.07 -11.99 25.36
C ALA A 429 -1.54 -10.55 25.68
N ALA A 430 -2.85 -10.33 25.75
CA ALA A 430 -3.48 -9.06 26.14
C ALA A 430 -3.40 -8.79 27.66
N ALA A 431 -3.26 -9.85 28.47
CA ALA A 431 -3.11 -9.74 29.93
C ALA A 431 -1.71 -9.23 30.34
N ARG A 432 -0.72 -9.27 29.44
CA ARG A 432 0.67 -8.93 29.74
C ARG A 432 0.81 -7.49 30.26
N PRO A 433 1.66 -7.22 31.28
CA PRO A 433 1.75 -5.91 31.94
C PRO A 433 2.08 -4.76 30.99
N GLU A 434 2.82 -5.01 29.91
CA GLU A 434 3.22 -3.99 28.96
C GLU A 434 2.05 -3.32 28.21
N PHE A 435 0.87 -3.93 28.17
CA PHE A 435 -0.35 -3.37 27.57
C PHE A 435 -1.33 -2.80 28.59
N ALA A 436 -1.04 -2.89 29.89
CA ALA A 436 -1.97 -2.44 30.93
C ALA A 436 -2.38 -0.97 30.78
N PHE A 437 -1.47 -0.12 30.28
CA PHE A 437 -1.73 1.30 30.04
C PHE A 437 -2.90 1.53 29.07
N ALA A 438 -3.06 0.67 28.05
CA ALA A 438 -4.03 0.90 26.97
C ALA A 438 -5.47 0.53 27.33
N ARG A 439 -5.72 -0.28 28.37
CA ARG A 439 -7.05 -0.86 28.67
C ARG A 439 -8.15 0.19 28.83
N LYS A 440 -7.81 1.34 29.43
CA LYS A 440 -8.72 2.46 29.73
C LYS A 440 -8.20 3.80 29.22
N ASP A 441 -7.20 3.79 28.35
CA ASP A 441 -6.63 5.04 27.83
C ASP A 441 -7.60 5.67 26.82
N PRO A 442 -8.08 6.90 27.04
CA PRO A 442 -8.93 7.59 26.06
C PRO A 442 -8.21 7.91 24.74
N MET A 443 -6.88 7.81 24.68
CA MET A 443 -6.10 7.93 23.43
C MET A 443 -6.13 6.66 22.57
N LEU A 444 -6.54 5.51 23.13
CA LEU A 444 -6.69 4.29 22.34
C LEU A 444 -7.91 4.44 21.42
N ILE A 445 -7.64 4.54 20.11
CA ILE A 445 -8.70 4.54 19.09
C ILE A 445 -9.26 3.12 18.95
N GLY A 446 -8.37 2.14 18.75
CA GLY A 446 -8.78 0.78 18.47
C GLY A 446 -7.65 -0.22 18.31
N ILE A 447 -8.05 -1.47 18.14
CA ILE A 447 -7.18 -2.64 18.19
C ILE A 447 -7.34 -3.47 16.91
N PHE A 448 -6.21 -3.78 16.27
CA PHE A 448 -6.10 -4.80 15.23
C PHE A 448 -5.81 -6.16 15.85
N ILE A 449 -6.27 -7.23 15.19
CA ILE A 449 -5.82 -8.60 15.46
C ILE A 449 -5.25 -9.16 14.18
N THR A 450 -3.94 -9.46 14.18
CA THR A 450 -3.18 -9.94 13.02
C THR A 450 -3.13 -8.94 11.85
N ASN A 451 -2.40 -9.34 10.80
CA ASN A 451 -2.26 -8.62 9.55
C ASN A 451 -2.19 -9.60 8.38
N GLU A 452 -2.91 -9.31 7.29
CA GLU A 452 -2.83 -9.99 6.00
C GLU A 452 -2.79 -11.53 6.09
N ILE A 453 -3.71 -12.12 6.86
CA ILE A 453 -3.81 -13.58 6.93
C ILE A 453 -4.08 -14.12 5.52
N TYR A 454 -3.21 -15.02 5.07
CA TYR A 454 -3.42 -15.76 3.83
C TYR A 454 -4.44 -16.88 4.05
N TRP A 455 -5.63 -16.73 3.47
CA TRP A 455 -6.74 -17.69 3.59
C TRP A 455 -6.82 -18.68 2.40
N GLY A 456 -5.88 -18.60 1.46
CA GLY A 456 -5.86 -19.38 0.21
C GLY A 456 -6.33 -18.59 -1.02
N ASN A 457 -6.25 -19.21 -2.20
CA ASN A 457 -6.64 -18.58 -3.48
C ASN A 457 -8.05 -18.97 -3.96
N ASP A 458 -8.74 -19.87 -3.25
CA ASP A 458 -10.11 -20.29 -3.57
C ASP A 458 -11.02 -20.23 -2.34
N ARG A 459 -12.33 -20.16 -2.57
CA ARG A 459 -13.35 -19.91 -1.53
C ARG A 459 -13.59 -21.08 -0.56
N THR A 460 -12.88 -22.20 -0.71
CA THR A 460 -12.98 -23.40 0.14
C THR A 460 -11.67 -23.82 0.80
N ALA A 461 -10.56 -23.13 0.50
CA ALA A 461 -9.21 -23.51 0.94
C ALA A 461 -9.06 -23.71 2.45
N ALA A 462 -9.67 -22.84 3.28
CA ALA A 462 -9.57 -22.96 4.73
C ALA A 462 -10.34 -24.18 5.28
N ALA A 463 -11.53 -24.46 4.73
CA ALA A 463 -12.29 -25.66 5.06
C ALA A 463 -11.59 -26.94 4.58
N ARG A 464 -10.94 -26.90 3.41
CA ARG A 464 -10.10 -28.00 2.90
C ARG A 464 -8.94 -28.29 3.82
N SER A 465 -8.26 -27.24 4.27
CA SER A 465 -7.20 -27.33 5.27
C SER A 465 -7.69 -27.95 6.58
N ALA A 466 -8.87 -27.57 7.07
CA ALA A 466 -9.49 -28.21 8.23
C ALA A 466 -9.84 -29.69 8.00
N PHE A 467 -10.43 -30.04 6.85
CA PHE A 467 -10.80 -31.42 6.52
C PHE A 467 -9.59 -32.35 6.35
N ALA A 468 -8.50 -31.85 5.79
CA ALA A 468 -7.26 -32.62 5.61
C ALA A 468 -6.46 -32.77 6.92
N SER A 469 -6.93 -32.19 8.03
CA SER A 469 -6.26 -32.30 9.33
C SER A 469 -6.55 -33.64 10.01
N PRO A 470 -5.67 -34.12 10.92
CA PRO A 470 -5.89 -35.35 11.67
C PRO A 470 -7.19 -35.33 12.49
N ALA A 471 -7.75 -36.51 12.79
CA ALA A 471 -8.98 -36.68 13.59
C ALA A 471 -8.96 -36.00 14.97
N THR A 472 -7.77 -35.77 15.53
CA THR A 472 -7.57 -35.09 16.81
C THR A 472 -7.75 -33.57 16.72
N GLN A 473 -7.68 -32.99 15.51
CA GLN A 473 -7.73 -31.55 15.29
C GLN A 473 -9.14 -30.99 15.55
N PRO A 474 -9.28 -29.94 16.40
CA PRO A 474 -10.58 -29.31 16.67
C PRO A 474 -11.35 -28.88 15.42
N ALA A 475 -10.70 -28.23 14.45
CA ALA A 475 -11.35 -27.83 13.20
C ALA A 475 -11.93 -29.01 12.41
N LYS A 476 -11.21 -30.13 12.31
CA LYS A 476 -11.70 -31.35 11.65
C LYS A 476 -12.95 -31.88 12.36
N ARG A 477 -12.91 -31.97 13.69
CA ARG A 477 -14.01 -32.49 14.50
C ARG A 477 -15.27 -31.63 14.39
N GLU A 478 -15.14 -30.31 14.40
CA GLU A 478 -16.29 -29.42 14.20
C GLU A 478 -16.84 -29.51 12.78
N PHE A 479 -16.00 -29.67 11.75
CA PHE A 479 -16.48 -29.88 10.38
C PHE A 479 -17.31 -31.17 10.28
N ILE A 480 -16.79 -32.31 10.76
CA ILE A 480 -17.50 -33.59 10.71
C ILE A 480 -18.81 -33.53 11.53
N LYS A 481 -18.83 -32.79 12.64
CA LYS A 481 -20.03 -32.57 13.46
C LYS A 481 -21.10 -31.76 12.71
N GLU A 482 -20.71 -30.77 11.92
CA GLU A 482 -21.66 -30.04 11.06
C GLU A 482 -22.23 -30.93 9.95
N LEU A 483 -21.38 -31.75 9.32
CA LEU A 483 -21.83 -32.74 8.32
C LEU A 483 -22.81 -33.76 8.93
N LYS A 484 -22.50 -34.29 10.12
CA LYS A 484 -23.40 -35.17 10.90
C LYS A 484 -24.77 -34.55 11.13
N ARG A 485 -24.80 -33.27 11.52
CA ARG A 485 -26.06 -32.55 11.78
C ARG A 485 -26.84 -32.31 10.50
N LYS A 486 -26.17 -32.01 9.38
CA LYS A 486 -26.80 -31.70 8.11
C LYS A 486 -27.39 -32.95 7.44
N TYR A 487 -26.63 -34.04 7.38
CA TYR A 487 -27.00 -35.22 6.60
C TYR A 487 -27.64 -36.33 7.43
N ILE A 488 -27.46 -36.34 8.76
CA ILE A 488 -28.00 -37.32 9.72
C ILE A 488 -27.39 -38.72 9.53
N SER A 489 -27.44 -39.31 8.33
CA SER A 489 -26.81 -40.58 7.98
C SER A 489 -25.63 -40.40 7.03
N ILE A 490 -24.68 -41.35 7.07
CA ILE A 490 -23.51 -41.35 6.19
C ILE A 490 -23.92 -41.61 4.73
N ASP A 491 -24.96 -42.40 4.49
CA ASP A 491 -25.45 -42.73 3.15
C ASP A 491 -25.93 -41.49 2.39
N VAL A 492 -26.64 -40.57 3.06
CA VAL A 492 -27.09 -39.33 2.42
C VAL A 492 -25.91 -38.42 2.07
N LEU A 493 -24.85 -38.40 2.90
CA LEU A 493 -23.61 -37.70 2.57
C LEU A 493 -22.92 -38.36 1.37
N ASN A 494 -22.81 -39.69 1.37
CA ASN A 494 -22.20 -40.45 0.28
C ASN A 494 -22.91 -40.20 -1.05
N ASP A 495 -24.23 -40.18 -1.07
CA ASP A 495 -25.03 -39.84 -2.26
C ASP A 495 -24.71 -38.41 -2.76
N LYS A 496 -24.65 -37.44 -1.85
CA LYS A 496 -24.36 -36.03 -2.21
C LYS A 496 -22.92 -35.86 -2.68
N TRP A 497 -21.95 -36.48 -2.03
CA TRP A 497 -20.52 -36.31 -2.34
C TRP A 497 -20.01 -37.27 -3.42
N GLY A 498 -20.79 -38.30 -3.78
CA GLY A 498 -20.29 -39.38 -4.63
C GLY A 498 -19.22 -40.23 -3.97
N SER A 499 -19.26 -40.35 -2.64
CA SER A 499 -18.31 -41.10 -1.84
C SER A 499 -18.90 -42.45 -1.38
N ASN A 500 -18.11 -43.24 -0.67
CA ASN A 500 -18.48 -44.56 -0.17
C ASN A 500 -17.93 -44.81 1.25
N TYR A 501 -17.93 -43.79 2.12
CA TYR A 501 -17.50 -43.92 3.50
C TYR A 501 -18.43 -44.89 4.25
N ALA A 502 -17.86 -45.85 4.97
CA ALA A 502 -18.58 -46.85 5.74
C ALA A 502 -19.35 -46.24 6.91
N ASP A 503 -18.76 -45.24 7.58
CA ASP A 503 -19.37 -44.53 8.69
C ASP A 503 -18.76 -43.15 8.90
N TRP A 504 -19.23 -42.48 9.95
CA TRP A 504 -18.73 -41.17 10.35
C TRP A 504 -17.34 -41.17 11.00
N GLN A 505 -16.82 -42.33 11.41
CA GLN A 505 -15.47 -42.46 11.93
C GLN A 505 -14.48 -42.48 10.77
N GLU A 506 -14.79 -43.16 9.67
CA GLU A 506 -13.96 -43.16 8.46
C GLU A 506 -13.75 -41.75 7.88
N ILE A 507 -14.82 -40.94 7.77
CA ILE A 507 -14.69 -39.55 7.31
C ILE A 507 -13.92 -38.66 8.30
N LEU A 508 -13.95 -39.00 9.60
CA LEU A 508 -13.17 -38.30 10.62
C LEU A 508 -11.68 -38.63 10.52
N ASP A 509 -11.35 -39.88 10.22
CA ASP A 509 -9.97 -40.37 10.13
C ASP A 509 -9.31 -40.06 8.78
N THR A 510 -10.10 -39.89 7.71
CA THR A 510 -9.56 -39.57 6.39
C THR A 510 -9.03 -38.14 6.31
N VAL A 511 -7.87 -38.00 5.67
CA VAL A 511 -7.24 -36.72 5.30
C VAL A 511 -7.30 -36.45 3.80
N ALA A 512 -7.74 -37.43 3.01
CA ALA A 512 -7.92 -37.30 1.57
C ALA A 512 -9.14 -36.43 1.30
N LEU A 513 -8.99 -35.41 0.45
CA LEU A 513 -10.09 -34.52 0.11
C LEU A 513 -11.13 -35.25 -0.78
N PRO A 514 -12.43 -35.01 -0.56
CA PRO A 514 -13.49 -35.56 -1.41
C PRO A 514 -13.52 -34.85 -2.77
N ASP A 515 -14.44 -35.27 -3.63
CA ASP A 515 -14.71 -34.58 -4.90
C ASP A 515 -15.03 -33.10 -4.68
N ALA A 516 -14.26 -32.23 -5.33
CA ALA A 516 -14.29 -30.79 -5.06
C ALA A 516 -15.59 -30.12 -5.54
N GLU A 517 -16.20 -30.62 -6.61
CA GLU A 517 -17.42 -30.04 -7.16
C GLU A 517 -18.64 -30.45 -6.31
N ARG A 518 -18.76 -31.74 -6.02
CA ARG A 518 -19.89 -32.29 -5.25
C ARG A 518 -19.91 -31.83 -3.79
N SER A 519 -18.73 -31.60 -3.20
CA SER A 519 -18.60 -31.14 -1.81
C SER A 519 -18.51 -29.62 -1.66
N PHE A 520 -18.48 -28.85 -2.76
CA PHE A 520 -18.20 -27.41 -2.75
C PHE A 520 -19.08 -26.63 -1.75
N GLU A 521 -20.39 -26.89 -1.73
CA GLU A 521 -21.34 -26.16 -0.88
C GLU A 521 -21.05 -26.36 0.62
N ASP A 522 -20.69 -27.58 1.02
CA ASP A 522 -20.37 -27.91 2.42
C ASP A 522 -19.06 -27.28 2.85
N PHE A 523 -18.03 -27.36 2.00
CA PHE A 523 -16.75 -26.72 2.28
C PHE A 523 -16.88 -25.20 2.29
N LEU A 524 -17.63 -24.60 1.36
CA LEU A 524 -17.88 -23.15 1.37
C LEU A 524 -18.62 -22.73 2.64
N SER A 525 -19.62 -23.51 3.08
CA SER A 525 -20.34 -23.25 4.33
C SER A 525 -19.40 -23.30 5.54
N PHE A 526 -18.55 -24.32 5.63
CA PHE A 526 -17.59 -24.41 6.74
C PHE A 526 -16.49 -23.34 6.65
N ASN A 527 -16.10 -22.92 5.45
CA ASN A 527 -15.14 -21.84 5.23
C ASN A 527 -15.70 -20.51 5.76
N LYS A 528 -16.98 -20.22 5.50
CA LYS A 528 -17.70 -19.08 6.12
C LYS A 528 -17.70 -19.18 7.63
N ARG A 529 -17.96 -20.39 8.17
CA ARG A 529 -17.97 -20.63 9.62
C ARG A 529 -16.61 -20.36 10.26
N ILE A 530 -15.51 -20.78 9.63
CA ILE A 530 -14.15 -20.47 10.08
C ILE A 530 -13.95 -18.95 10.21
N PHE A 531 -14.36 -18.18 9.21
CA PHE A 531 -14.25 -16.72 9.26
C PHE A 531 -15.11 -16.12 10.37
N GLU A 532 -16.33 -16.61 10.55
CA GLU A 532 -17.20 -16.16 11.64
C GLU A 532 -16.61 -16.41 13.02
N VAL A 533 -16.07 -17.61 13.26
CA VAL A 533 -15.46 -17.98 14.55
C VAL A 533 -14.18 -17.17 14.78
N PHE A 534 -13.38 -16.95 13.74
CA PHE A 534 -12.22 -16.06 13.80
C PHE A 534 -12.61 -14.66 14.28
N TYR A 535 -13.49 -13.98 13.55
CA TYR A 535 -13.82 -12.58 13.82
C TYR A 535 -14.64 -12.38 15.10
N SER A 536 -15.56 -13.29 15.42
CA SER A 536 -16.31 -13.23 16.68
C SER A 536 -15.40 -13.39 17.90
N THR A 537 -14.50 -14.38 17.88
CA THR A 537 -13.55 -14.62 18.96
C THR A 537 -12.59 -13.44 19.12
N CYS A 538 -12.07 -12.91 18.01
CA CYS A 538 -11.19 -11.73 18.05
C CYS A 538 -11.91 -10.51 18.63
N ARG A 539 -13.17 -10.26 18.23
CA ARG A 539 -14.01 -9.20 18.80
C ARG A 539 -14.16 -9.37 20.30
N ASP A 540 -14.49 -10.57 20.77
CA ASP A 540 -14.69 -10.85 22.19
C ASP A 540 -13.43 -10.54 23.00
N VAL A 541 -12.26 -11.02 22.55
CA VAL A 541 -10.99 -10.74 23.22
C VAL A 541 -10.66 -9.24 23.26
N VAL A 542 -10.90 -8.52 22.17
CA VAL A 542 -10.68 -7.06 22.13
C VAL A 542 -11.59 -6.36 23.13
N LYS A 543 -12.89 -6.72 23.19
CA LYS A 543 -13.85 -6.09 24.10
C LYS A 543 -13.64 -6.49 25.56
N GLU A 544 -13.13 -7.69 25.84
CA GLU A 544 -12.68 -8.10 27.17
C GLU A 544 -11.47 -7.27 27.63
N PHE A 545 -10.52 -6.99 26.74
CA PHE A 545 -9.33 -6.19 27.05
C PHE A 545 -9.65 -4.70 27.22
N SER A 546 -10.42 -4.13 26.29
CA SER A 546 -10.88 -2.74 26.33
C SER A 546 -12.28 -2.62 25.71
N PRO A 547 -13.35 -2.57 26.54
CA PRO A 547 -14.74 -2.58 26.06
C PRO A 547 -15.08 -1.45 25.07
N ASN A 548 -14.39 -0.31 25.22
CA ASN A 548 -14.63 0.90 24.44
C ASN A 548 -13.75 1.01 23.19
N ALA A 549 -12.70 0.21 23.06
CA ALA A 549 -11.83 0.26 21.89
C ALA A 549 -12.55 -0.22 20.64
N ILE A 550 -12.34 0.45 19.51
CA ILE A 550 -12.82 0.00 18.20
C ILE A 550 -12.08 -1.30 17.83
N TYR A 551 -12.81 -2.36 17.49
CA TYR A 551 -12.20 -3.53 16.86
C TYR A 551 -12.05 -3.29 15.36
N PHE A 552 -10.80 -3.22 14.87
CA PHE A 552 -10.48 -2.93 13.48
C PHE A 552 -10.51 -4.15 12.53
N GLY A 553 -10.68 -5.37 13.04
CA GLY A 553 -10.50 -6.57 12.23
C GLY A 553 -9.01 -6.95 12.06
N SER A 554 -8.67 -7.47 10.88
CA SER A 554 -7.38 -8.14 10.61
C SER A 554 -6.63 -7.63 9.38
N ARG A 555 -6.86 -6.37 8.98
CA ARG A 555 -6.10 -5.68 7.92
C ARG A 555 -6.09 -6.49 6.62
N ILE A 556 -7.28 -6.74 6.07
CA ILE A 556 -7.45 -7.62 4.91
C ILE A 556 -6.73 -7.04 3.69
N HIS A 557 -5.95 -7.87 3.00
CA HIS A 557 -5.24 -7.53 1.77
C HIS A 557 -5.49 -8.62 0.72
N LEU A 558 -5.59 -8.20 -0.55
CA LEU A 558 -5.68 -9.05 -1.76
C LEU A 558 -6.38 -10.40 -1.57
N THR A 559 -7.71 -10.42 -1.65
CA THR A 559 -8.50 -11.64 -1.59
C THR A 559 -9.69 -11.58 -2.53
N ASN A 560 -10.06 -12.74 -3.08
CA ASN A 560 -11.26 -12.94 -3.89
C ASN A 560 -12.40 -13.60 -3.10
N MET A 561 -12.38 -13.46 -1.77
CA MET A 561 -13.34 -14.08 -0.85
C MET A 561 -14.30 -13.02 -0.28
N PRO A 562 -15.47 -12.77 -0.91
CA PRO A 562 -16.46 -11.85 -0.36
C PRO A 562 -16.91 -12.23 1.05
N GLU A 563 -16.98 -13.53 1.35
CA GLU A 563 -17.32 -14.06 2.67
C GLU A 563 -16.43 -13.56 3.80
N LEU A 564 -15.16 -13.28 3.51
CA LEU A 564 -14.22 -12.78 4.50
C LEU A 564 -14.58 -11.34 4.90
N PHE A 565 -14.93 -10.49 3.93
CA PHE A 565 -15.42 -9.14 4.19
C PHE A 565 -16.80 -9.15 4.84
N GLU A 566 -17.68 -10.06 4.45
CA GLU A 566 -18.98 -10.26 5.10
C GLU A 566 -18.80 -10.60 6.59
N ALA A 567 -17.96 -11.58 6.91
CA ALA A 567 -17.67 -11.98 8.29
C ALA A 567 -17.01 -10.83 9.07
N ALA A 568 -16.00 -10.18 8.50
CA ALA A 568 -15.35 -9.02 9.12
C ALA A 568 -16.37 -7.91 9.44
N SER A 569 -17.28 -7.63 8.52
CA SER A 569 -18.29 -6.58 8.66
C SER A 569 -19.30 -6.83 9.78
N ARG A 570 -19.57 -8.10 10.13
CA ARG A 570 -20.48 -8.47 11.22
C ARG A 570 -19.90 -8.18 12.60
N TYR A 571 -18.59 -8.29 12.78
CA TYR A 571 -17.96 -8.26 14.10
C TYR A 571 -17.02 -7.09 14.35
N ALA A 572 -16.30 -6.61 13.32
CA ALA A 572 -15.45 -5.43 13.45
C ALA A 572 -16.33 -4.18 13.59
N ASP A 573 -15.96 -3.23 14.43
CA ASP A 573 -16.64 -1.92 14.51
C ASP A 573 -16.33 -1.11 13.23
N VAL A 574 -15.08 -1.17 12.78
CA VAL A 574 -14.55 -0.59 11.54
C VAL A 574 -13.74 -1.65 10.82
N VAL A 575 -13.99 -1.90 9.53
CA VAL A 575 -13.22 -2.90 8.78
C VAL A 575 -11.91 -2.29 8.28
N SER A 576 -10.78 -2.90 8.64
CA SER A 576 -9.46 -2.49 8.13
C SER A 576 -9.04 -3.25 6.88
N THR A 577 -8.44 -2.52 5.94
CA THR A 577 -7.85 -3.10 4.73
C THR A 577 -6.54 -2.40 4.37
N ASN A 578 -5.53 -3.18 4.04
CA ASN A 578 -4.32 -2.66 3.38
C ASN A 578 -4.64 -2.50 1.90
N THR A 579 -4.42 -1.33 1.32
CA THR A 579 -4.79 -1.05 -0.07
C THR A 579 -3.76 -0.14 -0.73
N TYR A 580 -2.90 -0.77 -1.54
CA TYR A 580 -1.87 -0.10 -2.34
C TYR A 580 -2.40 0.24 -3.73
N THR A 581 -2.71 1.53 -3.95
CA THR A 581 -3.39 2.08 -5.13
C THR A 581 -2.95 3.53 -5.39
N TRP A 582 -3.45 4.18 -6.45
CA TRP A 582 -3.25 5.62 -6.72
C TRP A 582 -4.50 6.47 -6.46
N SER A 583 -5.66 5.86 -6.21
CA SER A 583 -6.89 6.54 -5.77
C SER A 583 -7.76 5.63 -4.90
N PHE A 584 -8.38 6.22 -3.88
CA PHE A 584 -9.40 5.56 -3.05
C PHE A 584 -10.84 5.93 -3.43
N ASP A 585 -11.03 6.78 -4.45
CA ASP A 585 -12.31 7.41 -4.74
C ASP A 585 -13.45 6.41 -5.02
N GLY A 586 -13.18 5.45 -5.89
CA GLY A 586 -14.14 4.41 -6.27
C GLY A 586 -14.00 3.12 -5.48
N LEU A 587 -13.20 3.07 -4.40
CA LEU A 587 -12.85 1.83 -3.69
C LEU A 587 -14.10 1.03 -3.27
N ARG A 588 -14.21 -0.22 -3.72
CA ARG A 588 -15.25 -1.17 -3.29
C ARG A 588 -14.62 -2.53 -2.97
N LYS A 589 -15.11 -3.19 -1.93
CA LYS A 589 -14.73 -4.57 -1.58
C LYS A 589 -15.96 -5.45 -1.69
N GLU A 590 -15.89 -6.50 -2.50
CA GLU A 590 -17.00 -7.45 -2.62
C GLU A 590 -17.27 -8.10 -1.27
N GLY A 591 -18.55 -8.29 -0.93
CA GLY A 591 -18.98 -8.80 0.38
C GLY A 591 -18.96 -7.77 1.52
N LEU A 592 -18.38 -6.58 1.33
CA LEU A 592 -18.47 -5.50 2.32
C LEU A 592 -19.75 -4.67 2.10
N PRO A 593 -20.62 -4.52 3.13
CA PRO A 593 -21.80 -3.67 3.01
C PRO A 593 -21.44 -2.20 2.73
N GLU A 594 -22.28 -1.50 1.96
CA GLU A 594 -22.11 -0.06 1.71
C GLU A 594 -22.17 0.77 3.01
N ASP A 595 -22.93 0.28 3.99
CA ASP A 595 -23.07 0.91 5.29
C ASP A 595 -22.12 0.35 6.36
N LYS A 596 -20.82 0.29 6.03
CA LYS A 596 -19.78 -0.12 6.97
C LYS A 596 -18.59 0.83 6.91
N PRO A 597 -18.09 1.38 8.04
CA PRO A 597 -16.89 2.21 8.03
C PRO A 597 -15.63 1.38 7.72
N ILE A 598 -14.71 1.99 6.98
CA ILE A 598 -13.44 1.40 6.52
C ILE A 598 -12.28 2.23 7.04
N LEU A 599 -11.25 1.55 7.55
CA LEU A 599 -9.93 2.12 7.78
C LEU A 599 -8.97 1.60 6.70
N ILE A 600 -8.37 2.51 5.91
CA ILE A 600 -7.23 2.13 5.07
C ILE A 600 -6.01 2.02 5.97
N SER A 601 -5.62 0.79 6.29
CA SER A 601 -4.68 0.51 7.38
C SER A 601 -3.22 0.43 6.96
N GLU A 602 -2.97 0.34 5.64
CA GLU A 602 -1.69 0.59 4.98
C GLU A 602 -1.94 1.11 3.56
N PHE A 603 -1.11 2.07 3.17
CA PHE A 603 -0.85 2.48 1.80
C PHE A 603 0.46 3.29 1.79
N HIS A 604 1.08 3.44 0.63
CA HIS A 604 2.20 4.36 0.45
C HIS A 604 2.33 4.81 -0.99
N VAL A 605 3.20 5.78 -1.18
CA VAL A 605 3.67 6.25 -2.49
C VAL A 605 5.17 6.50 -2.39
N GLY A 606 5.92 6.02 -3.37
CA GLY A 606 7.37 6.15 -3.45
C GLY A 606 7.84 6.65 -4.82
N VAL A 607 9.06 7.20 -4.83
CA VAL A 607 9.81 7.65 -6.01
C VAL A 607 11.30 7.37 -5.79
N LEU A 608 12.12 7.44 -6.85
CA LEU A 608 13.55 7.06 -6.82
C LEU A 608 14.52 8.24 -6.95
N ASP A 609 14.24 9.37 -6.29
CA ASP A 609 15.10 10.58 -6.38
C ASP A 609 16.08 10.77 -5.21
N ARG A 610 16.09 9.89 -4.21
CA ARG A 610 17.01 9.94 -3.04
C ARG A 610 17.74 8.62 -2.76
N GLY A 611 18.36 8.05 -3.80
CA GLY A 611 19.35 6.97 -3.64
C GLY A 611 18.81 5.57 -3.28
N MET A 612 17.49 5.39 -3.26
CA MET A 612 16.83 4.09 -3.10
C MET A 612 16.70 3.37 -4.44
N PHE A 613 16.48 2.05 -4.43
CA PHE A 613 16.44 1.23 -5.65
C PHE A 613 15.05 0.73 -6.01
N ASN A 614 14.15 0.74 -5.04
CA ASN A 614 12.78 0.33 -5.24
C ASN A 614 11.87 1.44 -4.72
N ALA A 615 11.01 1.99 -5.58
CA ALA A 615 10.15 3.09 -5.18
C ALA A 615 9.19 2.60 -4.10
N ASP A 616 8.42 1.56 -4.43
CA ASP A 616 7.32 0.99 -3.64
C ASP A 616 6.57 -0.08 -4.47
N LEU A 617 5.39 -0.48 -4.01
CA LEU A 617 4.45 -1.32 -4.75
C LEU A 617 3.69 -0.56 -5.86
N ARG A 618 3.51 0.75 -5.72
CA ARG A 618 2.66 1.62 -6.58
C ARG A 618 3.31 2.99 -6.84
N PRO A 619 4.40 3.03 -7.63
CA PRO A 619 5.23 4.24 -7.76
C PRO A 619 4.44 5.39 -8.36
N ALA A 620 4.74 6.61 -7.94
CA ALA A 620 3.96 7.76 -8.35
C ALA A 620 4.82 8.98 -8.70
N GLY A 621 5.42 8.93 -9.89
CA GLY A 621 6.20 10.02 -10.46
C GLY A 621 7.70 9.83 -10.33
N VAL A 622 8.44 10.94 -10.36
CA VAL A 622 9.92 10.93 -10.43
C VAL A 622 10.60 11.86 -9.44
N THR A 623 9.84 12.73 -8.76
CA THR A 623 10.33 13.66 -7.74
C THR A 623 9.55 13.53 -6.45
N GLN A 624 10.12 13.95 -5.31
CA GLN A 624 9.38 14.04 -4.04
C GLN A 624 8.15 14.96 -4.12
N GLN A 625 8.12 15.95 -5.03
CA GLN A 625 6.92 16.75 -5.28
C GLN A 625 5.82 15.94 -5.97
N ASP A 626 6.17 15.05 -6.90
CA ASP A 626 5.21 14.11 -7.49
C ASP A 626 4.66 13.15 -6.42
N ARG A 627 5.54 12.66 -5.54
CA ARG A 627 5.15 11.83 -4.38
C ARG A 627 4.15 12.55 -3.48
N ALA A 628 4.40 13.82 -3.16
CA ALA A 628 3.49 14.66 -2.38
C ALA A 628 2.15 14.86 -3.11
N GLN A 629 2.16 15.05 -4.43
CA GLN A 629 0.93 15.19 -5.22
C GLN A 629 0.12 13.89 -5.28
N ALA A 630 0.78 12.74 -5.40
CA ALA A 630 0.13 11.44 -5.36
C ALA A 630 -0.53 11.19 -4.00
N TYR A 631 0.16 11.57 -2.91
CA TYR A 631 -0.39 11.55 -1.56
C TYR A 631 -1.68 12.40 -1.46
N LEU A 632 -1.65 13.62 -1.99
CA LEU A 632 -2.82 14.49 -2.05
C LEU A 632 -4.01 13.84 -2.76
N ARG A 633 -3.79 13.28 -3.96
CA ARG A 633 -4.86 12.67 -4.76
C ARG A 633 -5.48 11.46 -4.06
N LEU A 634 -4.67 10.61 -3.43
CA LEU A 634 -5.14 9.50 -2.60
C LEU A 634 -6.03 10.00 -1.45
N LEU A 635 -5.56 10.97 -0.68
CA LEU A 635 -6.29 11.50 0.47
C LEU A 635 -7.57 12.22 0.06
N GLN A 636 -7.60 12.93 -1.07
CA GLN A 636 -8.83 13.50 -1.61
C GLN A 636 -9.87 12.42 -1.94
N GLY A 637 -9.45 11.31 -2.57
CA GLY A 637 -10.32 10.16 -2.81
C GLY A 637 -10.86 9.57 -1.51
N ALA A 638 -10.00 9.36 -0.51
CA ALA A 638 -10.40 8.83 0.79
C ALA A 638 -11.36 9.76 1.55
N LEU A 639 -11.07 11.07 1.55
CA LEU A 639 -11.88 12.07 2.25
C LEU A 639 -13.23 12.29 1.59
N LEU A 640 -13.40 12.01 0.30
CA LEU A 640 -14.72 12.03 -0.33
C LEU A 640 -15.46 10.69 -0.25
N HIS A 641 -14.75 9.59 0.02
CA HIS A 641 -15.36 8.28 0.13
C HIS A 641 -16.28 8.16 1.36
N PRO A 642 -17.55 7.72 1.21
CA PRO A 642 -18.53 7.75 2.31
C PRO A 642 -18.20 6.79 3.46
N GLN A 643 -17.49 5.70 3.18
CA GLN A 643 -17.14 4.69 4.18
C GLN A 643 -15.79 4.94 4.88
N ILE A 644 -14.84 5.65 4.26
CA ILE A 644 -13.47 5.72 4.80
C ILE A 644 -13.43 6.71 5.97
N VAL A 645 -12.99 6.24 7.13
CA VAL A 645 -12.87 7.02 8.38
C VAL A 645 -11.43 7.37 8.75
N GLY A 646 -10.46 6.86 7.99
CA GLY A 646 -9.05 7.10 8.23
C GLY A 646 -8.15 6.42 7.21
N THR A 647 -6.89 6.85 7.22
CA THR A 647 -5.80 6.32 6.39
C THR A 647 -4.51 6.29 7.19
N HIS A 648 -3.85 5.13 7.28
CA HIS A 648 -2.54 4.98 7.92
C HIS A 648 -1.46 4.71 6.88
N TYR A 649 -0.50 5.62 6.80
CA TYR A 649 0.61 5.57 5.84
C TYR A 649 1.66 4.54 6.27
N PHE A 650 2.06 3.65 5.36
CA PHE A 650 3.10 2.65 5.57
C PHE A 650 4.39 3.08 4.81
N CYS A 651 5.31 3.81 5.42
CA CYS A 651 5.52 3.82 6.87
C CYS A 651 6.39 5.00 7.35
N TYR A 652 6.77 4.98 8.63
CA TYR A 652 7.51 6.08 9.23
C TYR A 652 8.91 6.28 8.63
N ARG A 653 9.66 5.20 8.39
CA ARG A 653 11.05 5.25 7.87
C ARG A 653 11.19 4.36 6.64
N ASP A 654 12.03 4.76 5.70
CA ASP A 654 12.37 3.92 4.54
C ASP A 654 12.82 2.52 4.96
N SER A 655 12.54 1.55 4.10
CA SER A 655 13.16 0.24 4.24
C SER A 655 14.67 0.37 3.96
N PRO A 656 15.52 -0.51 4.52
CA PRO A 656 16.95 -0.42 4.30
C PRO A 656 17.29 -0.58 2.82
N VAL A 657 18.28 0.15 2.33
CA VAL A 657 18.70 0.13 0.93
C VAL A 657 19.08 -1.29 0.45
N THR A 658 19.57 -2.15 1.36
CA THR A 658 19.94 -3.54 1.08
C THR A 658 18.85 -4.57 1.36
N GLY A 659 17.67 -4.13 1.77
CA GLY A 659 16.54 -5.01 2.08
C GLY A 659 16.35 -5.28 3.57
N ARG A 660 15.07 -5.43 3.97
CA ARG A 660 14.67 -6.11 5.21
C ARG A 660 14.87 -7.64 5.06
N TRP A 661 14.43 -8.40 6.06
CA TRP A 661 14.52 -9.88 6.08
C TRP A 661 13.80 -10.59 4.92
N ASP A 662 12.90 -9.91 4.23
CA ASP A 662 12.16 -10.36 3.05
C ASP A 662 12.71 -9.76 1.72
N GLY A 663 13.83 -9.04 1.78
CA GLY A 663 14.44 -8.37 0.63
C GLY A 663 13.83 -7.00 0.29
N GLU A 664 12.82 -6.53 1.04
CA GLU A 664 12.16 -5.26 0.77
C GLU A 664 13.08 -4.05 0.99
N ASN A 665 13.29 -3.26 -0.06
CA ASN A 665 14.15 -2.07 -0.07
C ASN A 665 13.43 -0.83 -0.66
N PHE A 666 12.20 -0.58 -0.21
CA PHE A 666 11.31 0.49 -0.69
C PHE A 666 11.63 1.90 -0.14
N ALA A 667 11.42 2.93 -0.98
CA ALA A 667 11.51 4.36 -0.69
C ALA A 667 10.16 4.93 -0.19
N ILE A 668 9.66 4.38 0.91
CA ILE A 668 8.29 4.56 1.40
C ILE A 668 8.18 5.32 2.72
N GLY A 669 9.29 5.74 3.33
CA GLY A 669 9.35 6.43 4.62
C GLY A 669 8.91 7.89 4.57
N MET A 670 8.47 8.42 5.71
CA MET A 670 8.40 9.87 5.97
C MET A 670 9.77 10.46 6.29
N VAL A 671 10.67 9.63 6.81
CA VAL A 671 12.10 9.90 6.98
C VAL A 671 12.94 8.83 6.30
N ASP A 672 14.16 9.17 5.92
CA ASP A 672 15.14 8.20 5.42
C ASP A 672 15.85 7.42 6.55
N VAL A 673 16.82 6.56 6.19
CA VAL A 673 17.62 5.77 7.13
C VAL A 673 18.42 6.62 8.13
N THR A 674 18.69 7.89 7.80
CA THR A 674 19.43 8.85 8.63
C THR A 674 18.53 9.69 9.52
N ASP A 675 17.22 9.40 9.55
CA ASP A 675 16.21 10.18 10.26
C ASP A 675 16.01 11.60 9.69
N THR A 676 16.27 11.78 8.38
CA THR A 676 16.07 13.05 7.67
C THR A 676 14.68 13.07 7.00
N PRO A 677 13.84 14.10 7.24
CA PRO A 677 12.49 14.15 6.67
C PRO A 677 12.44 14.33 5.14
N TYR A 678 11.43 13.70 4.52
CA TYR A 678 10.96 14.06 3.20
C TYR A 678 10.04 15.29 3.29
N TRP A 679 10.63 16.48 3.14
CA TRP A 679 9.98 17.78 3.39
C TRP A 679 8.71 18.00 2.55
N GLU A 680 8.71 17.59 1.30
CA GLU A 680 7.59 17.73 0.36
C GLU A 680 6.38 16.92 0.84
N LEU A 681 6.63 15.67 1.23
CA LEU A 681 5.60 14.76 1.74
C LEU A 681 5.03 15.26 3.08
N THR A 682 5.89 15.61 4.03
CA THR A 682 5.47 16.07 5.36
C THR A 682 4.76 17.44 5.31
N ALA A 683 5.15 18.33 4.39
CA ALA A 683 4.43 19.56 4.13
C ALA A 683 3.02 19.31 3.57
N MET A 684 2.88 18.36 2.64
CA MET A 684 1.58 17.98 2.11
C MET A 684 0.69 17.32 3.17
N MET A 685 1.25 16.44 4.01
CA MET A 685 0.55 15.87 5.16
C MET A 685 0.01 16.96 6.08
N ARG A 686 0.80 18.00 6.35
CA ARG A 686 0.34 19.13 7.19
C ARG A 686 -0.82 19.86 6.54
N LYS A 687 -0.73 20.11 5.22
CA LYS A 687 -1.77 20.77 4.43
C LYS A 687 -3.09 20.00 4.51
N ILE A 688 -3.03 18.68 4.38
CA ILE A 688 -4.19 17.79 4.50
C ILE A 688 -4.72 17.78 5.94
N GLY A 689 -3.87 17.56 6.94
CA GLY A 689 -4.27 17.50 8.35
C GLY A 689 -4.98 18.77 8.83
N ALA A 690 -4.59 19.94 8.31
CA ALA A 690 -5.22 21.22 8.62
C ALA A 690 -6.64 21.40 8.01
N ASN A 691 -6.95 20.65 6.94
CA ASN A 691 -8.14 20.90 6.11
C ASN A 691 -9.03 19.66 5.88
N MET A 692 -8.64 18.48 6.36
CA MET A 692 -9.24 17.21 5.96
C MET A 692 -10.73 17.11 6.28
N ILE A 693 -11.17 17.60 7.45
CA ILE A 693 -12.58 17.52 7.86
C ILE A 693 -13.42 18.52 7.05
N GLN A 694 -12.93 19.74 6.86
CA GLN A 694 -13.61 20.76 6.06
C GLN A 694 -13.73 20.32 4.59
N TYR A 695 -12.67 19.74 4.03
CA TYR A 695 -12.68 19.15 2.68
C TYR A 695 -13.71 18.02 2.57
N ARG A 696 -13.73 17.12 3.56
CA ARG A 696 -14.69 16.00 3.62
C ARG A 696 -16.13 16.50 3.70
N LEU A 697 -16.42 17.55 4.45
CA LEU A 697 -17.76 18.15 4.55
C LEU A 697 -18.19 18.86 3.26
N LYS A 698 -17.28 19.62 2.62
CA LYS A 698 -17.55 20.29 1.33
C LYS A 698 -17.97 19.28 0.25
N GLY A 699 -17.36 18.10 0.25
CA GLY A 699 -17.85 16.97 -0.56
C GLY A 699 -17.51 17.04 -2.05
N GLU A 700 -16.62 17.94 -2.47
CA GLU A 700 -16.28 18.21 -3.86
C GLU A 700 -14.77 18.05 -4.11
N PHE A 701 -14.39 17.68 -5.35
CA PHE A 701 -12.98 17.62 -5.80
C PHE A 701 -12.38 19.01 -6.09
N LYS A 702 -12.78 20.02 -5.31
CA LYS A 702 -12.28 21.40 -5.39
C LYS A 702 -11.96 21.87 -3.99
N CYS A 703 -10.77 22.41 -3.78
CA CYS A 703 -10.45 23.06 -2.51
C CYS A 703 -9.81 24.43 -2.72
N ASP A 704 -10.10 25.34 -1.80
CA ASP A 704 -9.66 26.74 -1.86
C ASP A 704 -8.19 26.90 -1.43
N TRP A 705 -7.55 25.79 -1.04
CA TRP A 705 -6.15 25.73 -0.61
C TRP A 705 -5.25 24.98 -1.59
N GLU A 706 -5.80 24.30 -2.61
CA GLU A 706 -5.05 23.90 -3.81
C GLU A 706 -4.71 25.15 -4.62
#